data_AF-A0A7X6W428-F1
#
_entry.id   AF-A0A7X6W428-F1
#
_cell.length_a   1.000
_cell.length_b   1.000
_cell.length_c   1.000
_cell.angle_alpha   90.00
_cell.angle_beta   90.00
_cell.angle_gamma   90.00
#
_symmetry.space_group_name_H-M   'P 1'
#
loop_
_entity.id
_entity.type
_entity.pdbx_description
1 polymer ?
#
loop_
_entity_poly.entity_id
_entity_poly.type
_entity_poly.pdbx_seq_one_letter_code
_entity_poly.pdbx_strand_id
1 'polypeptide(L)'
;MQSRGRDTLRRATGQMLGARVVPTRRTYVAVPLRLRVPALLIGLWLALAAWPASAAYVSRVTATRIEVERLPRHTEPGSFLLAGPETAPRGYLRVVEVKGRRAQCRLVAGTVHPGDETEPIASRPVRLALLTDNPQAPAIAELRTLFPGVAILGPEGRGLDASRFDAAISLLYHPESIPLFRFAAMAAFASAGRPVFMGLSEYASRRGISVSVDRQEAPHRVRCARTHPLLAGLAVGDELHWHGREGSGYVQRRLTAMPEGASPLLVPVGSARGAVAVVEEVGRRGGFIAAFDFISPNGQPGVDPGATWKWLPVGNALHRSIRFARSLAQRQSYDELVERMRDLERRFPGRVALQPLGNDAAGTPIFGLRLGDVSRPAFLIQAGIHGAEWVNTAALLRLAEVLATPQDDPRPRWILAHFSVLLVPVMSPAEYARGAPPGETGRDLECNFDYQRDELAGTLADEWRSALPTERLKGPRPWSEREARILRDLLVNQPVIGYISLHMHGEKRGWRMLFPSTNAAHHTPLLDDLCALVNARLRGRFLRGAEQVWLQPEEWRDEPSSFNWASVRRITACALETTGTGEQTAITTEVVNEAALGFMEVVAAHALARPQPWAVAGRREIEHPAGRSDLIAFLFGQGSRLRVAYWKHRGVGVLRMPPLPHEAFLRDMKGHVVAFSRTESGLHLPVGEPLLFDPGGAPAEKVVRAFQEASLLPAPRQVIWIPADRARLFGRMQHASRLRLKDPGALADWIVCTGKPDRDRMPSWYAEFAINIPATDTYTIWARLRSPSDQAGAFAIAAPGTQISRDPALLLGNTDGGVTHWHWASQGSEEDTPPGSDRLRLRLTRGRMLLRVYAREAPGTAETNPRLDFLCLTNDPDYTPSDADVPQALRKDQAKRTSLRPPASPSPPARRVPSDGYSRISP
;
A
#
# COMPACT_ATOMS: atom_id res chain seq x y z
N MET A 1 -28.75 -9.29 -47.46
CA MET A 1 -28.25 -9.68 -48.81
C MET A 1 -26.74 -9.50 -48.80
N GLN A 2 -25.94 -10.57 -48.63
CA GLN A 2 -25.43 -11.46 -49.69
C GLN A 2 -24.61 -10.67 -50.74
N SER A 3 -23.36 -10.99 -51.12
CA SER A 3 -22.60 -12.25 -51.14
C SER A 3 -21.10 -11.95 -51.48
N ARG A 4 -20.11 -12.69 -50.93
CA ARG A 4 -19.23 -13.73 -51.57
C ARG A 4 -18.34 -13.23 -52.72
N GLY A 5 -17.09 -13.67 -52.95
CA GLY A 5 -16.23 -14.76 -52.47
C GLY A 5 -14.89 -14.71 -53.26
N ARG A 6 -13.75 -15.09 -52.65
CA ARG A 6 -12.95 -16.32 -52.90
C ARG A 6 -11.99 -16.35 -54.11
N ASP A 7 -10.74 -16.68 -53.76
CA ASP A 7 -9.75 -17.57 -54.39
C ASP A 7 -9.05 -17.18 -55.72
N THR A 8 -7.70 -17.11 -55.71
CA THR A 8 -6.85 -18.19 -56.25
C THR A 8 -5.33 -18.01 -56.03
N LEU A 9 -4.68 -19.17 -55.86
CA LEU A 9 -3.26 -19.48 -55.67
C LEU A 9 -2.43 -19.52 -56.98
N ARG A 10 -1.11 -19.27 -56.89
CA ARG A 10 0.05 -20.11 -57.37
C ARG A 10 1.37 -19.31 -57.27
N ARG A 11 2.35 -19.70 -56.43
CA ARG A 11 3.45 -20.70 -56.57
C ARG A 11 4.61 -20.31 -57.51
N ALA A 12 5.80 -20.13 -56.91
CA ALA A 12 7.11 -20.68 -57.34
C ALA A 12 8.15 -20.40 -56.21
N THR A 13 8.45 -21.30 -55.26
CA THR A 13 9.45 -22.40 -55.23
C THR A 13 10.90 -22.03 -55.58
N GLY A 14 11.78 -22.14 -54.57
CA GLY A 14 13.23 -22.35 -54.68
C GLY A 14 13.74 -23.01 -53.39
N GLN A 15 13.94 -24.34 -53.43
CA GLN A 15 14.61 -25.19 -52.43
C GLN A 15 16.11 -24.81 -52.31
N MET A 16 16.88 -25.11 -51.26
CA MET A 16 17.28 -26.44 -50.73
C MET A 16 18.23 -26.15 -49.53
N LEU A 17 18.09 -26.70 -48.32
CA LEU A 17 18.60 -27.98 -47.77
C LEU A 17 18.17 -27.96 -46.26
N GLY A 18 17.39 -28.87 -45.67
CA GLY A 18 17.55 -30.33 -45.49
C GLY A 18 18.35 -30.58 -44.19
N ALA A 19 17.80 -31.05 -43.06
CA ALA A 19 17.25 -32.39 -42.81
C ALA A 19 16.47 -32.41 -41.46
N ARG A 20 15.20 -32.84 -41.41
CA ARG A 20 14.62 -34.21 -41.22
C ARG A 20 14.14 -34.49 -39.78
N VAL A 21 12.81 -34.47 -39.62
CA VAL A 21 12.06 -35.17 -38.56
C VAL A 21 10.99 -36.02 -39.25
N VAL A 22 11.05 -37.35 -39.09
CA VAL A 22 9.92 -38.29 -39.24
C VAL A 22 10.20 -39.58 -38.43
N PRO A 23 9.22 -40.44 -38.12
CA PRO A 23 8.85 -40.78 -36.74
C PRO A 23 8.92 -42.30 -36.46
N THR A 24 8.72 -42.73 -35.21
CA THR A 24 8.25 -44.11 -34.96
C THR A 24 7.21 -44.16 -33.85
N ARG A 25 6.08 -44.80 -34.20
CA ARG A 25 4.95 -45.17 -33.35
C ARG A 25 5.38 -46.22 -32.32
N ARG A 26 4.75 -46.21 -31.14
CA ARG A 26 4.31 -47.43 -30.43
C ARG A 26 3.20 -47.10 -29.44
N THR A 27 2.01 -47.55 -29.79
CA THR A 27 0.82 -47.69 -28.94
C THR A 27 1.10 -48.74 -27.86
N TYR A 28 0.79 -48.48 -26.59
CA TYR A 28 0.40 -49.53 -25.65
C TYR A 28 -0.70 -49.07 -24.67
N VAL A 29 -1.62 -50.01 -24.52
CA VAL A 29 -2.87 -50.09 -23.76
C VAL A 29 -2.67 -49.85 -22.25
N ALA A 30 -3.61 -49.14 -21.63
CA ALA A 30 -3.75 -49.09 -20.17
C ALA A 30 -4.48 -50.34 -19.65
N VAL A 31 -3.83 -51.09 -18.75
CA VAL A 31 -4.47 -52.14 -17.94
C VAL A 31 -4.71 -51.57 -16.54
N PRO A 32 -5.92 -51.61 -15.97
CA PRO A 32 -6.18 -51.14 -14.62
C PRO A 32 -5.91 -52.27 -13.62
N LEU A 33 -4.90 -52.14 -12.75
CA LEU A 33 -4.80 -53.00 -11.58
C LEU A 33 -5.57 -52.36 -10.41
N ARG A 34 -6.70 -52.97 -10.06
CA ARG A 34 -7.38 -52.80 -8.77
C ARG A 34 -6.72 -53.74 -7.76
N LEU A 35 -6.26 -53.22 -6.63
CA LEU A 35 -6.06 -54.02 -5.42
C LEU A 35 -6.73 -53.30 -4.24
N ARG A 36 -7.76 -53.96 -3.70
CA ARG A 36 -8.39 -53.72 -2.39
C ARG A 36 -7.67 -54.60 -1.38
N VAL A 37 -7.26 -54.07 -0.22
CA VAL A 37 -7.10 -54.85 1.02
C VAL A 37 -7.57 -54.01 2.21
N PRO A 38 -8.30 -54.58 3.20
CA PRO A 38 -9.17 -53.84 4.11
C PRO A 38 -8.56 -53.58 5.51
N ALA A 39 -9.30 -52.80 6.30
CA ALA A 39 -9.05 -52.47 7.69
C ALA A 39 -9.14 -53.69 8.63
N LEU A 40 -8.10 -53.91 9.45
CA LEU A 40 -8.13 -54.38 10.84
C LEU A 40 -6.69 -54.73 11.24
N LEU A 41 -6.09 -53.92 12.13
CA LEU A 41 -5.38 -54.40 13.32
C LEU A 41 -5.03 -53.19 14.20
N ILE A 42 -5.80 -53.11 15.27
CA ILE A 42 -5.66 -52.23 16.43
C ILE A 42 -4.44 -52.68 17.23
N GLY A 43 -3.71 -51.70 17.76
CA GLY A 43 -3.09 -51.80 19.09
C GLY A 43 -1.80 -52.60 19.20
N LEU A 44 -0.66 -51.93 19.00
CA LEU A 44 0.50 -52.04 19.89
C LEU A 44 1.51 -50.94 19.52
N TRP A 45 2.20 -50.40 20.52
CA TRP A 45 3.24 -49.35 20.44
C TRP A 45 2.82 -47.89 20.64
N LEU A 46 1.85 -47.68 21.54
CA LEU A 46 1.96 -46.60 22.54
C LEU A 46 2.32 -47.25 23.89
N ALA A 47 3.63 -47.43 24.14
CA ALA A 47 4.29 -47.47 25.46
C ALA A 47 5.73 -48.01 25.28
N LEU A 48 6.68 -47.37 25.96
CA LEU A 48 8.16 -47.50 25.92
C LEU A 48 8.81 -46.53 24.91
N ALA A 49 9.69 -45.61 25.30
CA ALA A 49 10.21 -45.19 26.59
C ALA A 49 10.89 -43.81 26.38
N ALA A 50 11.02 -43.04 27.46
CA ALA A 50 11.58 -41.70 27.46
C ALA A 50 13.13 -41.67 27.42
N TRP A 51 13.63 -40.59 26.80
CA TRP A 51 14.85 -39.81 27.12
C TRP A 51 16.25 -40.23 26.59
N PRO A 52 17.26 -39.33 26.60
CA PRO A 52 17.84 -38.69 25.40
C PRO A 52 19.32 -39.05 25.14
N ALA A 53 19.79 -38.94 23.89
CA ALA A 53 21.15 -38.47 23.58
C ALA A 53 21.39 -38.33 22.07
N SER A 54 21.98 -37.19 21.73
CA SER A 54 22.91 -36.89 20.63
C SER A 54 23.63 -38.07 19.96
N ALA A 55 23.63 -38.10 18.62
CA ALA A 55 24.84 -38.20 17.79
C ALA A 55 24.48 -38.21 16.28
N ALA A 56 25.35 -37.59 15.50
CA ALA A 56 25.28 -37.42 14.06
C ALA A 56 25.29 -38.73 13.25
N TYR A 57 24.58 -38.75 12.13
CA TYR A 57 24.96 -39.61 10.99
C TYR A 57 24.61 -38.93 9.66
N VAL A 58 25.64 -38.63 8.88
CA VAL A 58 25.58 -38.20 7.49
C VAL A 58 25.63 -39.46 6.62
N SER A 59 24.68 -39.64 5.68
CA SER A 59 25.01 -40.23 4.38
C SER A 59 23.94 -40.04 3.29
N ARG A 60 24.43 -39.46 2.17
CA ARG A 60 24.10 -39.74 0.76
C ARG A 60 22.69 -39.46 0.24
N VAL A 61 22.52 -38.24 -0.29
CA VAL A 61 21.60 -37.94 -1.39
C VAL A 61 22.35 -38.12 -2.72
N THR A 62 21.85 -39.00 -3.59
CA THR A 62 22.27 -39.11 -4.98
C THR A 62 21.69 -37.95 -5.79
N ALA A 63 22.58 -37.15 -6.38
CA ALA A 63 22.26 -36.03 -7.25
C ALA A 63 21.85 -36.50 -8.65
N THR A 64 20.69 -36.07 -9.13
CA THR A 64 20.35 -36.11 -10.56
C THR A 64 20.67 -34.74 -11.15
N ARG A 65 21.65 -34.71 -12.06
CA ARG A 65 22.12 -33.55 -12.84
C ARG A 65 20.97 -32.95 -13.65
N ILE A 66 20.76 -31.63 -13.54
CA ILE A 66 20.09 -30.83 -14.57
C ILE A 66 21.16 -29.88 -15.13
N GLU A 67 21.42 -30.00 -16.43
CA GLU A 67 22.31 -29.11 -17.16
C GLU A 67 21.69 -27.72 -17.29
N VAL A 68 22.42 -26.71 -16.87
CA VAL A 68 22.05 -25.30 -17.03
C VAL A 68 22.74 -24.77 -18.29
N GLU A 69 21.94 -24.35 -19.25
CA GLU A 69 22.38 -23.63 -20.45
C GLU A 69 23.01 -22.27 -20.05
N ARG A 70 24.23 -22.02 -20.54
CA ARG A 70 25.02 -20.82 -20.22
C ARG A 70 24.39 -19.54 -20.80
N LEU A 71 24.09 -18.57 -19.94
CA LEU A 71 23.97 -17.16 -20.33
C LEU A 71 25.34 -16.45 -20.24
N PRO A 72 25.60 -15.42 -21.08
CA PRO A 72 26.93 -14.80 -21.19
C PRO A 72 27.35 -14.08 -19.90
N ARG A 73 28.61 -14.31 -19.52
CA ARG A 73 29.32 -13.64 -18.43
C ARG A 73 29.53 -12.18 -18.79
N HIS A 74 29.14 -11.25 -17.92
CA HIS A 74 29.95 -10.11 -17.46
C HIS A 74 29.15 -9.27 -16.45
N THR A 75 29.35 -9.53 -15.16
CA THR A 75 29.40 -8.51 -14.10
C THR A 75 30.04 -9.11 -12.85
N GLU A 76 30.93 -8.32 -12.24
CA GLU A 76 31.88 -8.65 -11.18
C GLU A 76 31.26 -8.83 -9.77
N PRO A 77 32.00 -9.43 -8.80
CA PRO A 77 31.47 -10.01 -7.58
C PRO A 77 31.53 -9.06 -6.36
N GLY A 78 30.52 -9.16 -5.49
CA GLY A 78 30.51 -8.56 -4.16
C GLY A 78 29.42 -9.14 -3.26
N SER A 79 29.80 -10.20 -2.50
CA SER A 79 29.37 -10.61 -1.13
C SER A 79 27.92 -10.31 -0.67
N PHE A 80 27.15 -11.23 -0.08
CA PHE A 80 27.47 -12.03 1.12
C PHE A 80 26.77 -13.40 1.17
N LEU A 81 27.52 -14.39 1.68
CA LEU A 81 27.04 -15.64 2.30
C LEU A 81 26.67 -15.34 3.77
N LEU A 82 25.49 -15.79 4.21
CA LEU A 82 25.20 -16.05 5.62
C LEU A 82 24.54 -17.41 5.74
N ALA A 83 25.26 -18.35 6.36
CA ALA A 83 24.77 -19.62 6.83
C ALA A 83 23.84 -19.39 8.04
N GLY A 84 22.75 -20.15 8.12
CA GLY A 84 21.70 -20.00 9.15
C GLY A 84 22.03 -20.61 10.52
N PRO A 85 21.07 -20.52 11.44
CA PRO A 85 20.61 -21.68 12.18
C PRO A 85 19.14 -22.00 11.85
N GLU A 86 18.83 -23.28 11.98
CA GLU A 86 17.53 -23.92 11.79
C GLU A 86 16.46 -23.33 12.74
N THR A 87 15.20 -23.37 12.29
CA THR A 87 13.96 -22.87 12.94
C THR A 87 13.54 -21.42 12.64
N ALA A 88 13.03 -21.17 11.41
CA ALA A 88 12.25 -19.97 11.09
C ALA A 88 10.95 -20.35 10.31
N PRO A 89 9.76 -19.82 10.69
CA PRO A 89 8.48 -20.20 10.06
C PRO A 89 8.27 -19.58 8.66
N ARG A 90 7.51 -20.32 7.85
CA ARG A 90 7.28 -20.19 6.39
C ARG A 90 6.22 -19.10 6.05
N GLY A 91 6.41 -18.32 4.97
CA GLY A 91 5.56 -17.17 4.59
C GLY A 91 5.15 -17.09 3.11
N TYR A 92 4.06 -16.36 2.81
CA TYR A 92 3.30 -16.31 1.54
C TYR A 92 3.49 -15.00 0.74
N LEU A 93 3.62 -15.05 -0.62
CA LEU A 93 2.97 -14.13 -1.60
C LEU A 93 3.32 -14.50 -3.08
N ARG A 94 2.36 -14.43 -4.02
CA ARG A 94 2.57 -14.54 -5.49
C ARG A 94 2.01 -13.29 -6.19
N VAL A 95 2.80 -12.71 -7.10
CA VAL A 95 2.42 -11.52 -7.89
C VAL A 95 2.15 -11.90 -9.34
N VAL A 96 1.10 -11.31 -9.92
CA VAL A 96 0.72 -11.47 -11.32
C VAL A 96 1.11 -10.19 -12.07
N GLU A 97 1.82 -10.36 -13.18
CA GLU A 97 2.23 -9.29 -14.09
C GLU A 97 1.02 -8.73 -14.85
N VAL A 98 0.80 -7.41 -14.77
CA VAL A 98 -0.14 -6.70 -15.65
C VAL A 98 0.69 -5.96 -16.70
N LYS A 99 0.48 -6.28 -17.98
CA LYS A 99 1.23 -5.69 -19.11
C LYS A 99 1.23 -4.16 -19.06
N GLY A 100 2.42 -3.56 -18.96
CA GLY A 100 2.65 -2.14 -19.28
C GLY A 100 2.76 -1.16 -18.10
N ARG A 101 2.51 -1.57 -16.85
CA ARG A 101 2.82 -0.78 -15.65
C ARG A 101 3.52 -1.69 -14.64
N ARG A 102 4.62 -1.22 -14.03
CA ARG A 102 5.37 -1.97 -13.02
C ARG A 102 4.46 -2.21 -11.79
N ALA A 103 3.83 -3.37 -11.69
CA ALA A 103 3.29 -3.85 -10.42
C ALA A 103 4.48 -4.24 -9.53
N GLN A 104 4.63 -3.63 -8.36
CA GLN A 104 5.68 -3.98 -7.40
C GLN A 104 5.08 -4.46 -6.08
N CYS A 105 4.41 -5.61 -6.11
CA CYS A 105 4.45 -6.48 -4.95
C CYS A 105 5.72 -7.37 -5.08
N ARG A 106 6.73 -7.15 -4.23
CA ARG A 106 7.79 -8.13 -3.98
C ARG A 106 7.65 -8.59 -2.54
N LEU A 107 7.32 -9.86 -2.34
CA LEU A 107 7.65 -10.56 -1.09
C LEU A 107 8.65 -11.67 -1.39
N VAL A 108 9.82 -11.59 -0.76
CA VAL A 108 10.76 -12.70 -0.61
C VAL A 108 10.67 -13.14 0.84
N ALA A 109 10.04 -14.28 1.07
CA ALA A 109 10.47 -15.21 2.11
C ALA A 109 10.45 -16.59 1.44
N GLY A 110 11.62 -17.22 1.35
CA GLY A 110 11.83 -18.40 0.50
C GLY A 110 10.90 -19.58 0.81
N THR A 111 10.65 -20.36 -0.25
CA THR A 111 10.07 -21.72 -0.29
C THR A 111 8.55 -21.86 -0.08
N VAL A 112 7.82 -21.86 -1.19
CA VAL A 112 6.53 -22.57 -1.35
C VAL A 112 6.84 -24.00 -1.82
N HIS A 113 6.23 -25.03 -1.25
CA HIS A 113 6.34 -26.41 -1.76
C HIS A 113 5.25 -26.70 -2.81
N PRO A 114 5.49 -27.61 -3.77
CA PRO A 114 4.42 -28.15 -4.60
C PRO A 114 3.40 -28.87 -3.70
N GLY A 115 2.23 -28.25 -3.45
CA GLY A 115 1.16 -28.82 -2.61
C GLY A 115 0.47 -27.84 -1.67
N ASP A 116 1.00 -26.62 -1.46
CA ASP A 116 0.33 -25.61 -0.65
C ASP A 116 -0.88 -25.00 -1.41
N GLU A 117 -2.09 -25.15 -0.86
CA GLU A 117 -3.29 -24.49 -1.38
C GLU A 117 -3.24 -22.99 -1.07
N THR A 118 -2.89 -22.17 -2.05
CA THR A 118 -2.99 -20.70 -1.97
C THR A 118 -4.24 -20.23 -2.74
N GLU A 119 -5.21 -19.61 -2.08
CA GLU A 119 -6.30 -18.92 -2.80
C GLU A 119 -5.72 -17.72 -3.58
N PRO A 120 -5.93 -17.61 -4.91
CA PRO A 120 -5.42 -16.50 -5.71
C PRO A 120 -5.98 -15.13 -5.29
N ILE A 121 -5.14 -14.09 -5.34
CA ILE A 121 -5.47 -12.66 -5.11
C ILE A 121 -6.54 -12.11 -6.08
N ALA A 122 -6.78 -12.78 -7.20
CA ALA A 122 -7.92 -12.52 -8.06
C ALA A 122 -8.72 -13.81 -8.21
N SER A 123 -9.96 -13.82 -7.73
CA SER A 123 -10.93 -14.83 -8.18
C SER A 123 -10.90 -14.81 -9.71
N ARG A 124 -10.62 -15.95 -10.36
CA ARG A 124 -10.74 -16.07 -11.82
C ARG A 124 -12.05 -15.40 -12.26
N PRO A 125 -12.09 -14.64 -13.37
CA PRO A 125 -13.31 -13.99 -13.83
C PRO A 125 -14.44 -15.02 -13.90
N VAL A 126 -15.55 -14.74 -13.23
CA VAL A 126 -16.70 -15.65 -13.18
C VAL A 126 -17.39 -15.64 -14.54
N ARG A 127 -17.56 -16.82 -15.15
CA ARG A 127 -18.29 -16.97 -16.41
C ARG A 127 -19.77 -17.14 -16.09
N LEU A 128 -20.51 -16.04 -16.17
CA LEU A 128 -21.93 -15.99 -15.84
C LEU A 128 -22.79 -16.06 -17.11
N ALA A 129 -23.76 -16.97 -17.17
CA ALA A 129 -24.79 -16.95 -18.21
C ALA A 129 -26.01 -16.16 -17.72
N LEU A 130 -26.55 -15.26 -18.54
CA LEU A 130 -27.75 -14.49 -18.23
C LEU A 130 -28.81 -14.73 -19.30
N LEU A 131 -29.89 -15.40 -18.92
CA LEU A 131 -31.05 -15.67 -19.77
C LEU A 131 -32.05 -14.55 -19.55
N THR A 132 -32.24 -13.70 -20.56
CA THR A 132 -33.17 -12.55 -20.46
C THR A 132 -33.85 -12.28 -21.79
N ASP A 133 -35.06 -11.75 -21.70
CA ASP A 133 -35.83 -11.20 -22.82
C ASP A 133 -35.69 -9.68 -22.95
N ASN A 134 -34.99 -9.02 -22.01
CA ASN A 134 -34.70 -7.59 -22.04
C ASN A 134 -33.21 -7.32 -21.74
N PRO A 135 -32.32 -7.43 -22.74
CA PRO A 135 -30.88 -7.23 -22.54
C PRO A 135 -30.48 -5.78 -22.23
N GLN A 136 -31.42 -4.83 -22.27
CA GLN A 136 -31.18 -3.40 -22.01
C GLN A 136 -31.72 -2.95 -20.64
N ALA A 137 -32.28 -3.85 -19.83
CA ALA A 137 -32.81 -3.46 -18.54
C ALA A 137 -31.70 -2.97 -17.58
N PRO A 138 -31.97 -2.01 -16.67
CA PRO A 138 -30.96 -1.46 -15.75
C PRO A 138 -30.22 -2.52 -14.93
N ALA A 139 -30.91 -3.57 -14.48
CA ALA A 139 -30.31 -4.69 -13.76
C ALA A 139 -29.21 -5.43 -14.56
N ILE A 140 -29.28 -5.40 -15.90
CA ILE A 140 -28.27 -5.99 -16.77
C ILE A 140 -26.98 -5.15 -16.77
N ALA A 141 -27.10 -3.83 -16.70
CA ALA A 141 -25.95 -2.93 -16.58
C ALA A 141 -25.25 -3.15 -15.23
N GLU A 142 -26.01 -3.25 -14.14
CA GLU A 142 -25.49 -3.58 -12.80
C GLU A 142 -24.74 -4.93 -12.79
N LEU A 143 -25.33 -5.97 -13.39
CA LEU A 143 -24.69 -7.29 -13.53
C LEU A 143 -23.40 -7.24 -14.34
N ARG A 144 -23.36 -6.45 -15.43
CA ARG A 144 -22.14 -6.27 -16.22
C ARG A 144 -21.05 -5.54 -15.44
N THR A 145 -21.41 -4.57 -14.61
CA THR A 145 -20.47 -3.88 -13.71
C THR A 145 -19.86 -4.84 -12.70
N LEU A 146 -20.69 -5.67 -12.04
CA LEU A 146 -20.22 -6.66 -11.07
C LEU A 146 -19.45 -7.82 -11.74
N PHE A 147 -19.91 -8.25 -12.92
CA PHE A 147 -19.42 -9.41 -13.66
C PHE A 147 -19.17 -9.05 -15.15
N PRO A 148 -18.02 -8.43 -15.48
CA PRO A 148 -17.73 -7.95 -16.84
C PRO A 148 -17.64 -9.07 -17.91
N GLY A 149 -17.69 -10.34 -17.51
CA GLY A 149 -17.72 -11.51 -18.39
C GLY A 149 -19.09 -12.16 -18.58
N VAL A 150 -20.19 -11.49 -18.21
CA VAL A 150 -21.55 -12.05 -18.36
C VAL A 150 -21.92 -12.26 -19.83
N ALA A 151 -22.29 -13.50 -20.19
CA ALA A 151 -22.78 -13.87 -21.50
C ALA A 151 -24.31 -13.83 -21.52
N ILE A 152 -24.87 -12.96 -22.36
CA ILE A 152 -26.32 -12.88 -22.55
C ILE A 152 -26.78 -13.98 -23.51
N LEU A 153 -27.73 -14.78 -23.06
CA LEU A 153 -28.41 -15.82 -23.82
C LEU A 153 -29.89 -15.42 -23.97
N GLY A 154 -30.54 -15.90 -25.03
CA GLY A 154 -32.00 -15.75 -25.18
C GLY A 154 -32.76 -16.51 -24.08
N PRO A 155 -34.06 -16.20 -23.87
CA PRO A 155 -34.88 -16.81 -22.82
C PRO A 155 -34.94 -18.35 -22.91
N GLU A 156 -34.74 -18.91 -24.10
CA GLU A 156 -34.68 -20.35 -24.34
C GLU A 156 -33.40 -21.04 -23.80
N GLY A 157 -32.37 -20.27 -23.40
CA GLY A 157 -31.15 -20.80 -22.79
C GLY A 157 -30.23 -21.60 -23.73
N ARG A 158 -30.32 -21.40 -25.05
CA ARG A 158 -29.47 -22.10 -26.03
C ARG A 158 -27.99 -21.82 -25.74
N GLY A 159 -27.22 -22.90 -25.54
CA GLY A 159 -25.78 -22.83 -25.29
C GLY A 159 -25.39 -22.78 -23.81
N LEU A 160 -26.35 -22.81 -22.88
CA LEU A 160 -26.08 -23.00 -21.45
C LEU A 160 -25.45 -24.38 -21.20
N ASP A 161 -24.28 -24.40 -20.60
CA ASP A 161 -23.52 -25.62 -20.34
C ASP A 161 -22.55 -25.47 -19.15
N ALA A 162 -22.48 -26.48 -18.28
CA ALA A 162 -21.72 -26.45 -17.02
C ALA A 162 -20.18 -26.51 -17.18
N SER A 163 -19.67 -26.85 -18.36
CA SER A 163 -18.24 -26.73 -18.70
C SER A 163 -17.89 -25.29 -19.12
N ARG A 164 -18.86 -24.56 -19.68
CA ARG A 164 -18.69 -23.19 -20.19
C ARG A 164 -18.94 -22.11 -19.15
N PHE A 165 -19.90 -22.32 -18.26
CA PHE A 165 -20.31 -21.33 -17.28
C PHE A 165 -20.16 -21.84 -15.85
N ASP A 166 -19.84 -20.92 -14.95
CA ASP A 166 -19.69 -21.17 -13.53
C ASP A 166 -21.03 -20.98 -12.79
N ALA A 167 -21.94 -20.17 -13.35
CA ALA A 167 -23.27 -19.92 -12.82
C ALA A 167 -24.24 -19.44 -13.91
N ALA A 168 -25.54 -19.47 -13.62
CA ALA A 168 -26.57 -18.96 -14.52
C ALA A 168 -27.62 -18.12 -13.77
N ILE A 169 -28.09 -17.05 -14.39
CA ILE A 169 -29.18 -16.19 -13.94
C ILE A 169 -30.28 -16.20 -15.01
N SER A 170 -31.54 -16.33 -14.62
CA SER A 170 -32.67 -15.96 -15.47
C SER A 170 -33.35 -14.70 -14.93
N LEU A 171 -33.67 -13.79 -15.84
CA LEU A 171 -34.38 -12.55 -15.54
C LEU A 171 -35.30 -12.21 -16.70
N LEU A 172 -36.55 -12.64 -16.60
CA LEU A 172 -37.58 -12.42 -17.62
C LEU A 172 -38.51 -11.28 -17.19
N TYR A 173 -38.57 -10.23 -18.00
CA TYR A 173 -39.38 -9.04 -17.74
C TYR A 173 -40.79 -9.16 -18.31
N HIS A 174 -40.95 -9.87 -19.42
CA HIS A 174 -42.22 -9.99 -20.12
C HIS A 174 -42.86 -11.36 -19.86
N PRO A 175 -44.12 -11.41 -19.36
CA PRO A 175 -44.81 -12.67 -19.06
C PRO A 175 -44.90 -13.64 -20.25
N GLU A 176 -45.00 -13.14 -21.47
CA GLU A 176 -45.07 -13.92 -22.71
C GLU A 176 -43.76 -14.69 -23.01
N SER A 177 -42.65 -14.31 -22.39
CA SER A 177 -41.37 -15.01 -22.49
C SER A 177 -41.29 -16.23 -21.58
N ILE A 178 -42.12 -16.33 -20.54
CA ILE A 178 -42.08 -17.41 -19.55
C ILE A 178 -42.31 -18.80 -20.20
N PRO A 179 -43.26 -19.00 -21.13
CA PRO A 179 -43.41 -20.29 -21.83
C PRO A 179 -42.20 -20.70 -22.67
N LEU A 180 -41.35 -19.75 -23.10
CA LEU A 180 -40.14 -20.04 -23.87
C LEU A 180 -38.98 -20.51 -22.97
N PHE A 181 -39.08 -20.26 -21.66
CA PHE A 181 -38.05 -20.55 -20.67
C PHE A 181 -37.85 -22.05 -20.45
N ARG A 182 -36.65 -22.56 -20.76
CA ARG A 182 -36.32 -23.98 -20.59
C ARG A 182 -35.85 -24.30 -19.18
N PHE A 183 -36.78 -24.43 -18.24
CA PHE A 183 -36.46 -24.80 -16.85
C PHE A 183 -35.62 -26.08 -16.74
N ALA A 184 -35.88 -27.08 -17.60
CA ALA A 184 -35.12 -28.34 -17.61
C ALA A 184 -33.61 -28.13 -17.82
N ALA A 185 -33.21 -27.15 -18.64
CA ALA A 185 -31.79 -26.85 -18.87
C ALA A 185 -31.14 -26.24 -17.62
N MET A 186 -31.83 -25.33 -16.94
CA MET A 186 -31.37 -24.73 -15.68
C MET A 186 -31.28 -25.78 -14.57
N ALA A 187 -32.28 -26.67 -14.45
CA ALA A 187 -32.26 -27.75 -13.47
C ALA A 187 -31.13 -28.77 -13.73
N ALA A 188 -30.85 -29.09 -15.00
CA ALA A 188 -29.71 -29.93 -15.37
C ALA A 188 -28.37 -29.25 -15.04
N PHE A 189 -28.26 -27.95 -15.31
CA PHE A 189 -27.10 -27.14 -14.95
C PHE A 189 -26.87 -27.12 -13.43
N ALA A 190 -27.95 -26.92 -12.65
CA ALA A 190 -27.91 -27.00 -11.19
C ALA A 190 -27.51 -28.39 -10.69
N SER A 191 -28.10 -29.45 -11.24
CA SER A 191 -27.78 -30.85 -10.91
C SER A 191 -26.31 -31.22 -11.17
N ALA A 192 -25.64 -30.51 -12.07
CA ALA A 192 -24.21 -30.66 -12.33
C ALA A 192 -23.31 -30.04 -11.23
N GLY A 193 -23.90 -29.44 -10.19
CA GLY A 193 -23.19 -28.79 -9.09
C GLY A 193 -22.93 -27.30 -9.31
N ARG A 194 -23.69 -26.63 -10.18
CA ARG A 194 -23.55 -25.19 -10.45
C ARG A 194 -24.68 -24.38 -9.82
N PRO A 195 -24.43 -23.16 -9.30
CA PRO A 195 -25.48 -22.30 -8.79
C PRO A 195 -26.35 -21.73 -9.92
N VAL A 196 -27.67 -21.70 -9.68
CA VAL A 196 -28.68 -21.08 -10.54
C VAL A 196 -29.44 -20.02 -9.75
N PHE A 197 -29.58 -18.83 -10.35
CA PHE A 197 -30.42 -17.74 -9.85
C PHE A 197 -31.60 -17.52 -10.79
N MET A 198 -32.79 -17.33 -10.24
CA MET A 198 -34.02 -17.28 -11.02
C MET A 198 -34.91 -16.13 -10.55
N GLY A 199 -35.56 -15.42 -11.48
CA GLY A 199 -36.64 -14.50 -11.14
C GLY A 199 -37.85 -15.23 -10.55
N LEU A 200 -38.59 -14.55 -9.67
CA LEU A 200 -39.77 -15.16 -9.03
C LEU A 200 -40.82 -15.62 -10.04
N SER A 201 -41.03 -14.89 -11.14
CA SER A 201 -42.12 -15.16 -12.09
C SER A 201 -41.94 -16.50 -12.81
N GLU A 202 -40.75 -16.75 -13.35
CA GLU A 202 -40.44 -18.00 -14.05
C GLU A 202 -40.33 -19.19 -13.07
N TYR A 203 -39.83 -18.97 -11.85
CA TYR A 203 -39.78 -19.99 -10.81
C TYR A 203 -41.20 -20.38 -10.35
N ALA A 204 -42.05 -19.39 -10.12
CA ALA A 204 -43.43 -19.58 -9.68
C ALA A 204 -44.24 -20.34 -10.73
N SER A 205 -44.13 -19.94 -12.01
CA SER A 205 -44.77 -20.62 -13.14
C SER A 205 -44.37 -22.10 -13.19
N ARG A 206 -43.09 -22.42 -13.00
CA ARG A 206 -42.62 -23.81 -12.99
C ARG A 206 -43.20 -24.62 -11.83
N ARG A 207 -43.31 -24.01 -10.66
CA ARG A 207 -43.77 -24.67 -9.43
C ARG A 207 -45.29 -24.65 -9.28
N GLY A 208 -46.03 -24.11 -10.24
CA GLY A 208 -47.49 -24.04 -10.19
C GLY A 208 -48.01 -23.11 -9.10
N ILE A 209 -47.24 -22.09 -8.74
CA ILE A 209 -47.61 -21.07 -7.73
C ILE A 209 -47.67 -19.68 -8.38
N SER A 210 -48.28 -18.73 -7.66
CA SER A 210 -48.43 -17.35 -8.14
C SER A 210 -47.41 -16.41 -7.49
N VAL A 211 -47.11 -15.31 -8.18
CA VAL A 211 -46.37 -14.17 -7.63
C VAL A 211 -47.37 -13.07 -7.27
N SER A 212 -47.31 -12.56 -6.04
CA SER A 212 -48.00 -11.34 -5.64
C SER A 212 -47.14 -10.13 -5.96
N VAL A 213 -47.78 -9.01 -6.32
CA VAL A 213 -47.15 -7.69 -6.43
C VAL A 213 -47.80 -6.80 -5.37
N ASP A 214 -47.13 -6.66 -4.24
CA ASP A 214 -47.64 -5.92 -3.10
C ASP A 214 -47.27 -4.43 -3.22
N ARG A 215 -48.24 -3.55 -2.95
CA ARG A 215 -48.10 -2.09 -3.07
C ARG A 215 -48.56 -1.43 -1.78
N GLN A 216 -47.77 -0.48 -1.28
CA GLN A 216 -48.12 0.29 -0.09
C GLN A 216 -47.37 1.62 -0.05
N GLU A 217 -47.78 2.54 0.83
CA GLU A 217 -47.14 3.86 1.00
C GLU A 217 -45.82 3.79 1.79
N ALA A 218 -45.65 2.81 2.67
CA ALA A 218 -44.44 2.63 3.46
C ALA A 218 -43.41 1.71 2.76
N PRO A 219 -42.10 1.90 2.96
CA PRO A 219 -41.09 1.00 2.42
C PRO A 219 -41.31 -0.47 2.85
N HIS A 220 -41.20 -1.42 1.92
CA HIS A 220 -41.28 -2.85 2.28
C HIS A 220 -39.97 -3.33 2.91
N ARG A 221 -40.08 -4.22 3.89
CA ARG A 221 -38.93 -4.87 4.53
C ARG A 221 -39.02 -6.38 4.39
N VAL A 222 -37.87 -7.03 4.42
CA VAL A 222 -37.74 -8.49 4.45
C VAL A 222 -36.92 -8.91 5.66
N ARG A 223 -37.21 -10.10 6.19
CA ARG A 223 -36.49 -10.71 7.28
C ARG A 223 -35.70 -11.92 6.78
N CYS A 224 -34.45 -12.04 7.21
CA CYS A 224 -33.63 -13.23 7.01
C CYS A 224 -34.25 -14.42 7.78
N ALA A 225 -34.72 -15.42 7.04
CA ALA A 225 -35.47 -16.54 7.60
C ALA A 225 -34.55 -17.68 8.09
N ARG A 226 -33.32 -17.77 7.57
CA ARG A 226 -32.37 -18.84 7.92
C ARG A 226 -30.93 -18.46 7.63
N THR A 227 -30.00 -19.09 8.34
CA THR A 227 -28.58 -19.06 7.99
C THR A 227 -28.36 -19.82 6.68
N HIS A 228 -27.73 -19.17 5.70
CA HIS A 228 -27.40 -19.77 4.42
C HIS A 228 -26.18 -19.07 3.81
N PRO A 229 -25.28 -19.76 3.08
CA PRO A 229 -24.11 -19.13 2.44
C PRO A 229 -24.47 -17.95 1.51
N LEU A 230 -25.64 -18.00 0.86
CA LEU A 230 -26.15 -16.90 0.02
C LEU A 230 -26.43 -15.62 0.80
N LEU A 231 -26.70 -15.72 2.11
CA LEU A 231 -26.96 -14.59 2.99
C LEU A 231 -25.79 -14.37 3.97
N ALA A 232 -24.57 -14.79 3.59
CA ALA A 232 -23.38 -14.52 4.40
C ALA A 232 -23.29 -13.03 4.75
N GLY A 233 -23.05 -12.75 6.04
CA GLY A 233 -23.07 -11.40 6.63
C GLY A 233 -24.39 -10.97 7.27
N LEU A 234 -25.46 -11.77 7.11
CA LEU A 234 -26.77 -11.55 7.74
C LEU A 234 -27.06 -12.66 8.75
N ALA A 235 -27.58 -12.28 9.92
CA ALA A 235 -28.08 -13.20 10.93
C ALA A 235 -29.56 -13.54 10.68
N VAL A 236 -30.02 -14.67 11.21
CA VAL A 236 -31.46 -14.99 11.23
C VAL A 236 -32.18 -13.92 12.03
N GLY A 237 -33.26 -13.38 11.47
CA GLY A 237 -34.02 -12.29 12.08
C GLY A 237 -33.61 -10.90 11.62
N ASP A 238 -32.45 -10.73 10.94
CA ASP A 238 -32.06 -9.44 10.38
C ASP A 238 -33.12 -8.94 9.40
N GLU A 239 -33.49 -7.66 9.52
CA GLU A 239 -34.48 -7.00 8.66
C GLU A 239 -33.82 -6.00 7.72
N LEU A 240 -34.14 -6.11 6.44
CA LEU A 240 -33.54 -5.34 5.35
C LEU A 240 -34.62 -4.67 4.50
N HIS A 241 -34.26 -3.55 3.87
CA HIS A 241 -35.05 -2.97 2.80
C HIS A 241 -34.89 -3.82 1.53
N TRP A 242 -36.02 -4.19 0.93
CA TRP A 242 -36.04 -4.93 -0.35
C TRP A 242 -37.30 -4.52 -1.12
N HIS A 243 -37.21 -3.46 -1.90
CA HIS A 243 -38.37 -2.84 -2.54
C HIS A 243 -37.96 -1.93 -3.70
N GLY A 244 -38.93 -1.60 -4.54
CA GLY A 244 -38.83 -0.54 -5.54
C GLY A 244 -39.78 0.60 -5.29
N ARG A 245 -39.86 1.46 -6.31
CA ARG A 245 -40.89 2.49 -6.43
C ARG A 245 -41.74 2.29 -7.68
N GLU A 246 -43.03 2.59 -7.56
CA GLU A 246 -44.00 2.68 -8.65
C GLU A 246 -44.89 3.91 -8.37
N GLY A 247 -44.71 4.98 -9.15
CA GLY A 247 -45.27 6.28 -8.80
C GLY A 247 -44.73 6.79 -7.46
N SER A 248 -45.62 7.22 -6.56
CA SER A 248 -45.28 7.65 -5.19
C SER A 248 -45.20 6.50 -4.18
N GLY A 249 -45.65 5.29 -4.55
CA GLY A 249 -45.71 4.13 -3.65
C GLY A 249 -44.51 3.20 -3.75
N TYR A 250 -44.42 2.26 -2.81
CA TYR A 250 -43.41 1.21 -2.77
C TYR A 250 -43.98 -0.14 -3.22
N VAL A 251 -43.18 -0.89 -3.97
CA VAL A 251 -43.55 -2.18 -4.56
C VAL A 251 -42.58 -3.29 -4.17
N GLN A 252 -43.10 -4.49 -3.91
CA GLN A 252 -42.33 -5.72 -3.66
C GLN A 252 -43.04 -6.92 -4.30
N ARG A 253 -42.28 -7.86 -4.88
CA ARG A 253 -42.82 -9.15 -5.33
C ARG A 253 -42.50 -10.25 -4.35
N ARG A 254 -43.43 -11.18 -4.19
CA ARG A 254 -43.23 -12.39 -3.39
C ARG A 254 -43.98 -13.58 -3.98
N LEU A 255 -43.51 -14.78 -3.67
CA LEU A 255 -44.27 -16.01 -3.86
C LEU A 255 -45.47 -16.02 -2.92
N THR A 256 -46.65 -16.42 -3.41
CA THR A 256 -47.86 -16.50 -2.56
C THR A 256 -47.88 -17.72 -1.64
N ALA A 257 -47.12 -18.76 -1.98
CA ALA A 257 -46.98 -20.00 -1.22
C ALA A 257 -45.54 -20.53 -1.31
N MET A 258 -45.17 -21.43 -0.41
CA MET A 258 -43.88 -22.11 -0.45
C MET A 258 -43.96 -23.38 -1.31
N PRO A 259 -43.14 -23.53 -2.37
CA PRO A 259 -43.05 -24.79 -3.11
C PRO A 259 -42.51 -25.93 -2.25
N GLU A 260 -42.95 -27.15 -2.57
CA GLU A 260 -42.37 -28.36 -1.99
C GLU A 260 -40.87 -28.47 -2.30
N GLY A 261 -40.08 -28.85 -1.30
CA GLY A 261 -38.61 -28.98 -1.43
C GLY A 261 -37.82 -27.66 -1.38
N ALA A 262 -38.50 -26.51 -1.40
CA ALA A 262 -37.86 -25.20 -1.29
C ALA A 262 -37.86 -24.68 0.16
N SER A 263 -36.80 -23.96 0.53
CA SER A 263 -36.66 -23.29 1.84
C SER A 263 -36.66 -21.77 1.68
N PRO A 264 -37.32 -21.01 2.57
CA PRO A 264 -37.29 -19.55 2.51
C PRO A 264 -35.91 -19.02 2.93
N LEU A 265 -35.42 -18.03 2.19
CA LEU A 265 -34.24 -17.23 2.52
C LEU A 265 -34.65 -15.87 3.10
N LEU A 266 -35.54 -15.17 2.40
CA LEU A 266 -36.07 -13.86 2.79
C LEU A 266 -37.59 -13.90 2.76
N VAL A 267 -38.22 -13.47 3.84
CA VAL A 267 -39.68 -13.40 4.00
C VAL A 267 -40.12 -11.96 4.24
N PRO A 268 -41.31 -11.52 3.79
CA PRO A 268 -41.79 -10.17 4.06
C PRO A 268 -41.99 -9.96 5.57
N VAL A 269 -41.74 -8.73 6.03
CA VAL A 269 -42.07 -8.30 7.40
C VAL A 269 -43.51 -7.78 7.42
N GLY A 270 -44.32 -8.26 8.37
CA GLY A 270 -45.72 -7.86 8.54
C GLY A 270 -46.70 -9.02 8.38
N SER A 271 -47.93 -8.72 7.92
CA SER A 271 -49.01 -9.70 7.76
C SER A 271 -48.96 -10.48 6.43
N ALA A 272 -48.16 -10.01 5.47
CA ALA A 272 -47.96 -10.68 4.20
C ALA A 272 -47.31 -12.07 4.41
N ARG A 273 -47.86 -13.10 3.76
CA ARG A 273 -47.34 -14.47 3.82
C ARG A 273 -46.56 -14.83 2.55
N GLY A 274 -45.66 -15.80 2.63
CA GLY A 274 -44.87 -16.27 1.49
C GLY A 274 -43.39 -15.88 1.60
N ALA A 275 -42.71 -15.74 0.46
CA ALA A 275 -41.27 -15.49 0.43
C ALA A 275 -40.86 -14.57 -0.73
N VAL A 276 -39.92 -13.67 -0.45
CA VAL A 276 -39.25 -12.80 -1.44
C VAL A 276 -38.02 -13.48 -2.02
N ALA A 277 -37.45 -14.44 -1.27
CA ALA A 277 -36.37 -15.29 -1.73
C ALA A 277 -36.48 -16.71 -1.19
N VAL A 278 -36.18 -17.70 -2.04
CA VAL A 278 -36.16 -19.12 -1.66
C VAL A 278 -34.95 -19.83 -2.28
N VAL A 279 -34.58 -20.98 -1.72
CA VAL A 279 -33.55 -21.87 -2.26
C VAL A 279 -34.05 -23.31 -2.28
N GLU A 280 -33.71 -24.02 -3.35
CA GLU A 280 -33.94 -25.44 -3.55
C GLU A 280 -32.60 -26.10 -3.87
N GLU A 281 -32.18 -27.06 -3.05
CA GLU A 281 -30.99 -27.87 -3.31
C GLU A 281 -31.28 -28.89 -4.41
N VAL A 282 -30.40 -28.99 -5.40
CA VAL A 282 -30.62 -29.79 -6.61
C VAL A 282 -29.45 -30.76 -6.85
N GLY A 283 -29.78 -32.05 -6.94
CA GLY A 283 -28.82 -33.11 -7.20
C GLY A 283 -27.92 -33.43 -5.99
N ARG A 284 -26.91 -34.28 -6.20
CA ARG A 284 -26.00 -34.76 -5.13
C ARG A 284 -24.66 -34.01 -5.05
N ARG A 285 -24.45 -33.03 -5.92
CA ARG A 285 -23.18 -32.31 -6.09
C ARG A 285 -23.18 -30.89 -5.50
N GLY A 286 -24.13 -30.59 -4.60
CA GLY A 286 -24.23 -29.29 -3.91
C GLY A 286 -24.59 -28.11 -4.81
N GLY A 287 -25.27 -28.37 -5.94
CA GLY A 287 -25.84 -27.31 -6.77
C GLY A 287 -27.22 -26.92 -6.26
N PHE A 288 -27.66 -25.70 -6.55
CA PHE A 288 -28.93 -25.18 -6.06
C PHE A 288 -29.60 -24.27 -7.10
N ILE A 289 -30.92 -24.13 -6.96
CA ILE A 289 -31.72 -23.10 -7.61
C ILE A 289 -32.20 -22.15 -6.53
N ALA A 290 -31.82 -20.88 -6.63
CA ALA A 290 -32.27 -19.85 -5.72
C ALA A 290 -33.09 -18.79 -6.48
N ALA A 291 -34.33 -18.56 -6.05
CA ALA A 291 -35.26 -17.66 -6.70
C ALA A 291 -35.47 -16.39 -5.85
N PHE A 292 -35.39 -15.23 -6.48
CA PHE A 292 -35.43 -13.92 -5.82
C PHE A 292 -36.24 -12.90 -6.61
N ASP A 293 -36.76 -11.90 -5.90
CA ASP A 293 -37.30 -10.70 -6.53
C ASP A 293 -36.16 -9.78 -7.03
N PHE A 294 -35.76 -9.98 -8.28
CA PHE A 294 -34.78 -9.13 -8.98
C PHE A 294 -35.41 -7.88 -9.62
N ILE A 295 -36.74 -7.82 -9.73
CA ILE A 295 -37.43 -6.82 -10.55
C ILE A 295 -37.90 -5.65 -9.70
N SER A 296 -38.53 -5.89 -8.54
CA SER A 296 -39.04 -4.78 -7.74
C SER A 296 -37.94 -3.87 -7.25
N PRO A 297 -36.74 -4.32 -6.79
CA PRO A 297 -35.65 -3.42 -6.41
C PRO A 297 -35.06 -2.63 -7.61
N ASN A 298 -35.82 -1.64 -8.08
CA ASN A 298 -35.63 -0.87 -9.30
C ASN A 298 -35.00 0.51 -9.06
N GLY A 299 -34.67 0.84 -7.81
CA GLY A 299 -33.85 1.99 -7.44
C GLY A 299 -32.37 1.76 -7.71
N GLN A 300 -31.56 2.81 -7.50
CA GLN A 300 -30.11 2.78 -7.62
C GLN A 300 -29.48 2.05 -6.42
N PRO A 301 -28.76 0.92 -6.63
CA PRO A 301 -28.04 0.25 -5.56
C PRO A 301 -27.09 1.20 -4.80
N GLY A 302 -26.98 1.06 -3.48
CA GLY A 302 -26.10 1.90 -2.66
C GLY A 302 -26.52 3.37 -2.51
N VAL A 303 -27.67 3.75 -3.08
CA VAL A 303 -28.32 5.05 -2.90
C VAL A 303 -29.74 4.85 -2.38
N ASP A 304 -30.50 3.95 -3.01
CA ASP A 304 -31.85 3.60 -2.60
C ASP A 304 -31.83 2.35 -1.69
N PRO A 305 -32.32 2.45 -0.43
CA PRO A 305 -32.33 1.34 0.55
C PRO A 305 -32.86 0.02 -0.01
N GLY A 306 -33.96 0.08 -0.76
CA GLY A 306 -34.63 -1.08 -1.32
C GLY A 306 -33.83 -1.87 -2.35
N ALA A 307 -32.80 -1.26 -2.96
CA ALA A 307 -31.97 -1.88 -4.00
C ALA A 307 -30.56 -2.29 -3.52
N THR A 308 -30.13 -1.84 -2.33
CA THR A 308 -28.78 -2.07 -1.78
C THR A 308 -28.39 -3.56 -1.73
N TRP A 309 -29.33 -4.42 -1.36
CA TRP A 309 -29.07 -5.84 -1.10
C TRP A 309 -29.37 -6.77 -2.28
N LYS A 310 -29.86 -6.23 -3.42
CA LYS A 310 -30.35 -7.01 -4.57
C LYS A 310 -29.35 -8.07 -5.06
N TRP A 311 -28.07 -7.71 -5.13
CA TRP A 311 -27.03 -8.60 -5.68
C TRP A 311 -26.27 -9.41 -4.63
N LEU A 312 -26.60 -9.27 -3.34
CA LEU A 312 -25.92 -9.98 -2.25
C LEU A 312 -25.91 -11.51 -2.45
N PRO A 313 -27.04 -12.18 -2.74
CA PRO A 313 -27.04 -13.64 -2.91
C PRO A 313 -26.15 -14.11 -4.05
N VAL A 314 -26.16 -13.38 -5.16
CA VAL A 314 -25.35 -13.70 -6.35
C VAL A 314 -23.88 -13.52 -6.04
N GLY A 315 -23.48 -12.39 -5.45
CA GLY A 315 -22.09 -12.15 -5.05
C GLY A 315 -21.57 -13.23 -4.09
N ASN A 316 -22.40 -13.63 -3.11
CA ASN A 316 -21.99 -14.55 -2.06
C ASN A 316 -21.70 -15.95 -2.61
N ALA A 317 -22.49 -16.42 -3.58
CA ALA A 317 -22.22 -17.70 -4.23
C ALA A 317 -20.97 -17.67 -5.11
N LEU A 318 -20.72 -16.56 -5.81
CA LEU A 318 -19.75 -16.53 -6.92
C LEU A 318 -18.35 -16.09 -6.49
N HIS A 319 -18.25 -15.14 -5.56
CA HIS A 319 -16.97 -14.59 -5.10
C HIS A 319 -16.74 -14.75 -3.60
N ARG A 320 -17.68 -15.39 -2.88
CA ARG A 320 -17.78 -15.25 -1.42
C ARG A 320 -17.76 -13.76 -1.06
N SER A 321 -18.63 -13.00 -1.73
CA SER A 321 -18.59 -11.53 -1.76
C SER A 321 -18.63 -10.89 -0.40
N ILE A 322 -19.27 -11.50 0.59
CA ILE A 322 -19.27 -10.98 1.95
C ILE A 322 -18.57 -12.00 2.84
N ARG A 323 -17.56 -11.51 3.56
CA ARG A 323 -16.73 -12.33 4.47
C ARG A 323 -16.83 -11.81 5.89
N PHE A 324 -16.87 -10.50 6.04
CA PHE A 324 -16.77 -9.83 7.32
C PHE A 324 -18.01 -9.00 7.66
N ALA A 325 -18.86 -8.69 6.68
CA ALA A 325 -20.01 -7.81 6.89
C ALA A 325 -20.90 -8.25 8.05
N ARG A 326 -21.44 -7.25 8.73
CA ARG A 326 -22.42 -7.42 9.80
C ARG A 326 -23.35 -6.23 9.78
N SER A 327 -24.65 -6.49 9.71
CA SER A 327 -25.66 -5.42 9.76
C SER A 327 -25.89 -4.97 11.20
N LEU A 328 -26.05 -3.67 11.42
CA LEU A 328 -26.57 -3.10 12.65
C LEU A 328 -27.66 -2.10 12.29
N ALA A 329 -28.87 -2.31 12.83
CA ALA A 329 -30.01 -1.47 12.52
C ALA A 329 -29.83 -0.01 12.98
N GLN A 330 -29.11 0.20 14.09
CA GLN A 330 -28.91 1.51 14.68
C GLN A 330 -27.59 1.58 15.47
N ARG A 331 -27.19 2.81 15.83
CA ARG A 331 -26.08 3.08 16.73
C ARG A 331 -26.33 2.40 18.09
N GLN A 332 -25.34 1.66 18.57
CA GLN A 332 -25.38 1.04 19.90
C GLN A 332 -25.01 2.06 20.97
N SER A 333 -25.47 1.85 22.21
CA SER A 333 -25.00 2.64 23.34
C SER A 333 -23.54 2.31 23.65
N TYR A 334 -22.84 3.21 24.36
CA TYR A 334 -21.46 2.94 24.77
C TYR A 334 -21.36 1.70 25.67
N ASP A 335 -22.30 1.53 26.60
CA ASP A 335 -22.35 0.37 27.50
C ASP A 335 -22.58 -0.94 26.74
N GLU A 336 -23.42 -0.93 25.71
CA GLU A 336 -23.62 -2.08 24.82
C GLU A 336 -22.33 -2.47 24.09
N LEU A 337 -21.55 -1.48 23.62
CA LEU A 337 -20.26 -1.75 23.00
C LEU A 337 -19.24 -2.31 24.01
N VAL A 338 -19.19 -1.76 25.22
CA VAL A 338 -18.31 -2.27 26.29
C VAL A 338 -18.68 -3.70 26.64
N GLU A 339 -19.97 -4.02 26.75
CA GLU A 339 -20.40 -5.39 27.02
C GLU A 339 -20.06 -6.33 25.87
N ARG A 340 -20.15 -5.89 24.60
CA ARG A 340 -19.66 -6.67 23.46
C ARG A 340 -18.14 -6.92 23.52
N MET A 341 -17.36 -5.95 23.98
CA MET A 341 -15.91 -6.14 24.18
C MET A 341 -15.63 -7.17 25.28
N ARG A 342 -16.35 -7.11 26.40
CA ARG A 342 -16.26 -8.09 27.49
C ARG A 342 -16.69 -9.49 27.04
N ASP A 343 -17.77 -9.57 26.26
CA ASP A 343 -18.24 -10.83 25.68
C ASP A 343 -17.19 -11.46 24.78
N LEU A 344 -16.51 -10.65 23.98
CA LEU A 344 -15.45 -11.12 23.10
C LEU A 344 -14.26 -11.71 23.87
N GLU A 345 -13.83 -11.05 24.94
CA GLU A 345 -12.80 -11.56 25.85
C GLU A 345 -13.24 -12.88 26.51
N ARG A 346 -14.48 -12.97 27.03
CA ARG A 346 -15.02 -14.19 27.63
C ARG A 346 -15.09 -15.36 26.65
N ARG A 347 -15.43 -15.09 25.39
CA ARG A 347 -15.53 -16.11 24.33
C ARG A 347 -14.17 -16.60 23.82
N PHE A 348 -13.14 -15.75 23.91
CA PHE A 348 -11.80 -16.05 23.39
C PHE A 348 -10.71 -15.80 24.45
N PRO A 349 -10.77 -16.50 25.60
CA PRO A 349 -9.84 -16.30 26.70
C PRO A 349 -8.40 -16.57 26.27
N GLY A 350 -7.48 -15.69 26.67
CA GLY A 350 -6.06 -15.76 26.32
C GLY A 350 -5.73 -15.39 24.87
N ARG A 351 -6.74 -15.12 24.02
CA ARG A 351 -6.57 -14.62 22.65
C ARG A 351 -6.94 -13.15 22.51
N VAL A 352 -7.98 -12.73 23.23
CA VAL A 352 -8.45 -11.36 23.31
C VAL A 352 -8.31 -10.92 24.76
N ALA A 353 -7.71 -9.75 24.98
CA ALA A 353 -7.67 -9.12 26.29
C ALA A 353 -8.27 -7.71 26.20
N LEU A 354 -9.29 -7.45 27.00
CA LEU A 354 -9.85 -6.12 27.19
C LEU A 354 -9.00 -5.37 28.22
N GLN A 355 -8.52 -4.18 27.86
CA GLN A 355 -7.71 -3.37 28.75
C GLN A 355 -8.25 -1.93 28.83
N PRO A 356 -8.36 -1.36 30.04
CA PRO A 356 -8.58 0.08 30.18
C PRO A 356 -7.32 0.83 29.72
N LEU A 357 -7.52 1.89 28.94
CA LEU A 357 -6.45 2.71 28.38
C LEU A 357 -6.32 4.07 29.08
N GLY A 358 -7.32 4.44 29.87
CA GLY A 358 -7.44 5.72 30.54
C GLY A 358 -8.89 6.19 30.52
N ASN A 359 -9.11 7.46 30.82
CA ASN A 359 -10.41 8.11 30.74
C ASN A 359 -10.36 9.28 29.76
N ASP A 360 -11.47 9.53 29.09
CA ASP A 360 -11.70 10.69 28.24
C ASP A 360 -11.78 11.99 29.09
N ALA A 361 -12.00 13.13 28.42
CA ALA A 361 -12.11 14.43 29.09
C ALA A 361 -13.28 14.50 30.08
N ALA A 362 -14.36 13.75 29.84
CA ALA A 362 -15.53 13.66 30.72
C ALA A 362 -15.39 12.64 31.85
N GLY A 363 -14.29 11.88 31.89
CA GLY A 363 -14.05 10.84 32.89
C GLY A 363 -14.61 9.46 32.51
N THR A 364 -15.08 9.29 31.28
CA THR A 364 -15.58 8.02 30.75
C THR A 364 -14.40 7.13 30.37
N PRO A 365 -14.35 5.85 30.80
CA PRO A 365 -13.23 4.98 30.51
C PRO A 365 -13.12 4.67 29.02
N ILE A 366 -11.90 4.69 28.49
CA ILE A 366 -11.56 4.27 27.12
C ILE A 366 -10.99 2.85 27.21
N PHE A 367 -11.51 1.96 26.37
CA PHE A 367 -11.09 0.56 26.33
C PHE A 367 -10.42 0.19 25.01
N GLY A 368 -9.47 -0.74 25.08
CA GLY A 368 -8.85 -1.36 23.92
C GLY A 368 -8.91 -2.89 23.99
N LEU A 369 -8.95 -3.52 22.81
CA LEU A 369 -8.86 -4.97 22.65
C LEU A 369 -7.46 -5.32 22.13
N ARG A 370 -6.72 -6.11 22.91
CA ARG A 370 -5.40 -6.62 22.57
C ARG A 370 -5.49 -8.04 22.06
N LEU A 371 -4.82 -8.32 20.94
CA LEU A 371 -4.67 -9.66 20.38
C LEU A 371 -3.20 -9.93 20.03
N GLY A 372 -2.76 -11.18 20.19
CA GLY A 372 -1.39 -11.61 19.90
C GLY A 372 -0.38 -11.29 21.01
N ASP A 373 0.90 -11.57 20.75
CA ASP A 373 2.00 -11.44 21.71
C ASP A 373 2.51 -9.99 21.77
N VAL A 374 2.32 -9.33 22.92
CA VAL A 374 2.69 -7.93 23.16
C VAL A 374 4.20 -7.65 23.11
N SER A 375 5.04 -8.69 23.16
CA SER A 375 6.49 -8.55 22.96
C SER A 375 6.86 -8.30 21.49
N ARG A 376 5.94 -8.56 20.57
CA ARG A 376 6.12 -8.41 19.12
C ARG A 376 5.69 -7.03 18.64
N PRO A 377 6.19 -6.58 17.47
CA PRO A 377 5.72 -5.35 16.85
C PRO A 377 4.21 -5.34 16.67
N ALA A 378 3.62 -4.16 16.76
CA ALA A 378 2.18 -3.99 16.90
C ALA A 378 1.56 -3.23 15.73
N PHE A 379 0.31 -3.58 15.42
CA PHE A 379 -0.62 -2.72 14.69
C PHE A 379 -1.53 -2.02 15.68
N LEU A 380 -1.79 -0.73 15.46
CA LEU A 380 -2.80 0.02 16.19
C LEU A 380 -3.88 0.48 15.20
N ILE A 381 -5.14 0.19 15.50
CA ILE A 381 -6.27 0.67 14.71
C ILE A 381 -7.27 1.30 15.68
N GLN A 382 -7.68 2.54 15.42
CA GLN A 382 -8.62 3.27 16.27
C GLN A 382 -9.83 3.74 15.47
N ALA A 383 -10.98 3.85 16.14
CA ALA A 383 -12.20 4.44 15.63
C ALA A 383 -12.87 5.31 16.70
N GLY A 384 -13.88 6.08 16.28
CA GLY A 384 -14.70 6.86 17.19
C GLY A 384 -13.92 7.99 17.86
N ILE A 385 -12.92 8.54 17.18
CA ILE A 385 -12.28 9.80 17.55
C ILE A 385 -13.24 10.97 17.38
N HIS A 386 -14.19 10.85 16.43
CA HIS A 386 -15.39 11.67 16.35
C HIS A 386 -16.62 10.83 16.74
N GLY A 387 -17.46 11.35 17.64
CA GLY A 387 -18.58 10.60 18.23
C GLY A 387 -19.67 10.16 17.25
N ALA A 388 -19.92 10.92 16.18
CA ALA A 388 -20.94 10.62 15.18
C ALA A 388 -20.56 9.51 14.18
N GLU A 389 -19.29 9.13 14.09
CA GLU A 389 -18.77 8.16 13.10
C GLU A 389 -18.91 6.70 13.57
N TRP A 390 -20.08 6.38 14.12
CA TRP A 390 -20.29 5.17 14.92
C TRP A 390 -20.21 3.86 14.13
N VAL A 391 -20.38 3.90 12.81
CA VAL A 391 -20.33 2.70 11.95
C VAL A 391 -18.90 2.11 11.95
N ASN A 392 -17.88 2.96 12.00
CA ASN A 392 -16.48 2.51 12.10
C ASN A 392 -16.18 1.81 13.43
N THR A 393 -16.78 2.26 14.53
CA THR A 393 -16.67 1.58 15.83
C THR A 393 -17.20 0.15 15.75
N ALA A 394 -18.35 -0.05 15.10
CA ALA A 394 -18.92 -1.37 14.88
C ALA A 394 -18.04 -2.23 13.97
N ALA A 395 -17.52 -1.65 12.89
CA ALA A 395 -16.63 -2.32 11.96
C ALA A 395 -15.31 -2.77 12.63
N LEU A 396 -14.78 -1.96 13.55
CA LEU A 396 -13.56 -2.26 14.30
C LEU A 396 -13.77 -3.37 15.34
N LEU A 397 -14.93 -3.40 16.01
CA LEU A 397 -15.31 -4.55 16.85
C LEU A 397 -15.46 -5.83 16.04
N ARG A 398 -15.99 -5.72 14.81
CA ARG A 398 -16.05 -6.87 13.91
C ARG A 398 -14.65 -7.36 13.53
N LEU A 399 -13.70 -6.46 13.30
CA LEU A 399 -12.30 -6.84 13.06
C LEU A 399 -11.70 -7.62 14.24
N ALA A 400 -12.01 -7.22 15.48
CA ALA A 400 -11.61 -7.97 16.66
C ALA A 400 -12.17 -9.40 16.66
N GLU A 401 -13.46 -9.56 16.34
CA GLU A 401 -14.11 -10.87 16.18
C GLU A 401 -13.45 -11.71 15.08
N VAL A 402 -13.17 -11.11 13.92
CA VAL A 402 -12.52 -11.76 12.77
C VAL A 402 -11.10 -12.22 13.13
N LEU A 403 -10.34 -11.40 13.85
CA LEU A 403 -8.98 -11.75 14.29
C LEU A 403 -8.97 -12.86 15.34
N ALA A 404 -9.93 -12.86 16.26
CA ALA A 404 -10.01 -13.84 17.35
C ALA A 404 -10.48 -15.23 16.89
N THR A 405 -11.43 -15.25 15.94
CA THR A 405 -12.11 -16.46 15.47
C THR A 405 -11.27 -17.15 14.39
N PRO A 406 -11.08 -18.48 14.43
CA PRO A 406 -10.56 -19.22 13.29
C PRO A 406 -11.43 -18.98 12.05
N GLN A 407 -10.85 -18.43 10.98
CA GLN A 407 -11.51 -18.17 9.71
C GLN A 407 -10.83 -18.97 8.59
N ASP A 408 -11.52 -19.16 7.46
CA ASP A 408 -10.92 -19.65 6.22
C ASP A 408 -9.84 -18.70 5.67
N ASP A 409 -9.95 -17.40 6.00
CA ASP A 409 -8.93 -16.41 5.64
C ASP A 409 -7.65 -16.64 6.47
N PRO A 410 -6.48 -16.89 5.85
CA PRO A 410 -5.25 -17.17 6.58
C PRO A 410 -4.59 -15.92 7.19
N ARG A 411 -4.96 -14.70 6.76
CA ARG A 411 -4.30 -13.46 7.19
C ARG A 411 -4.37 -13.23 8.70
N PRO A 412 -5.53 -13.32 9.37
CA PRO A 412 -5.61 -13.20 10.84
C PRO A 412 -4.60 -14.06 11.59
N ARG A 413 -4.55 -15.37 11.26
CA ARG A 413 -3.64 -16.32 11.90
C ARG A 413 -2.18 -15.95 11.64
N TRP A 414 -1.84 -15.59 10.40
CA TRP A 414 -0.48 -15.21 10.04
C TRP A 414 -0.04 -13.90 10.72
N ILE A 415 -0.90 -12.89 10.77
CA ILE A 415 -0.65 -11.61 11.45
C ILE A 415 -0.37 -11.86 12.93
N LEU A 416 -1.26 -12.56 13.64
CA LEU A 416 -1.11 -12.81 15.08
C LEU A 416 0.07 -13.76 15.41
N ALA A 417 0.56 -14.53 14.44
CA ALA A 417 1.76 -15.35 14.59
C ALA A 417 3.07 -14.55 14.52
N HIS A 418 3.05 -13.29 14.06
CA HIS A 418 4.25 -12.45 13.89
C HIS A 418 4.15 -11.08 14.56
N PHE A 419 2.93 -10.62 14.85
CA PHE A 419 2.62 -9.28 15.34
C PHE A 419 1.56 -9.33 16.44
N SER A 420 1.46 -8.25 17.21
CA SER A 420 0.29 -7.97 18.04
C SER A 420 -0.62 -6.95 17.37
N VAL A 421 -1.87 -6.91 17.78
CA VAL A 421 -2.87 -5.94 17.31
C VAL A 421 -3.54 -5.31 18.52
N LEU A 422 -3.62 -3.97 18.50
CA LEU A 422 -4.40 -3.17 19.45
C LEU A 422 -5.52 -2.47 18.69
N LEU A 423 -6.75 -2.76 19.07
CA LEU A 423 -7.93 -2.10 18.52
C LEU A 423 -8.51 -1.18 19.59
N VAL A 424 -8.80 0.06 19.25
CA VAL A 424 -9.47 1.05 20.12
C VAL A 424 -10.79 1.43 19.48
N PRO A 425 -11.90 0.72 19.77
CA PRO A 425 -13.17 0.91 19.07
C PRO A 425 -13.80 2.30 19.22
N VAL A 426 -13.60 2.93 20.38
CA VAL A 426 -14.13 4.26 20.70
C VAL A 426 -13.07 5.06 21.42
N MET A 427 -12.46 6.00 20.70
CA MET A 427 -11.44 6.90 21.26
C MET A 427 -12.05 8.05 22.10
N SER A 428 -13.28 8.48 21.76
CA SER A 428 -14.00 9.59 22.40
C SER A 428 -15.37 9.15 22.96
N PRO A 429 -15.42 8.37 24.05
CA PRO A 429 -16.65 7.71 24.50
C PRO A 429 -17.78 8.66 24.93
N ALA A 430 -17.50 9.81 25.56
CA ALA A 430 -18.55 10.79 25.88
C ALA A 430 -19.15 11.49 24.64
N GLU A 431 -18.34 11.75 23.62
CA GLU A 431 -18.83 12.26 22.34
C GLU A 431 -19.62 11.18 21.59
N TYR A 432 -19.12 9.94 21.61
CA TYR A 432 -19.83 8.79 21.06
C TYR A 432 -21.21 8.64 21.71
N ALA A 433 -21.31 8.67 23.05
CA ALA A 433 -22.58 8.53 23.75
C ALA A 433 -23.63 9.54 23.25
N ARG A 434 -23.23 10.80 23.07
CA ARG A 434 -24.08 11.87 22.52
C ARG A 434 -24.35 11.76 21.03
N GLY A 435 -23.54 11.01 20.28
CA GLY A 435 -23.57 11.00 18.82
C GLY A 435 -23.15 12.36 18.24
N ALA A 436 -22.25 13.05 18.93
CA ALA A 436 -21.85 14.42 18.62
C ALA A 436 -21.15 14.48 17.24
N PRO A 437 -21.59 15.33 16.31
CA PRO A 437 -20.87 15.57 15.05
C PRO A 437 -19.47 16.12 15.34
N PRO A 438 -18.52 15.95 14.39
CA PRO A 438 -17.23 16.61 14.46
C PRO A 438 -17.38 18.11 14.73
N GLY A 439 -16.63 18.63 15.70
CA GLY A 439 -16.64 20.06 16.04
C GLY A 439 -17.77 20.54 16.96
N GLU A 440 -18.74 19.71 17.35
CA GLU A 440 -19.81 20.13 18.29
C GLU A 440 -19.24 20.55 19.66
N THR A 441 -18.21 19.83 20.13
CA THR A 441 -17.46 20.19 21.34
C THR A 441 -16.54 21.40 21.12
N GLY A 442 -16.48 21.91 19.90
CA GLY A 442 -15.59 22.97 19.47
C GLY A 442 -14.14 22.54 19.30
N ARG A 443 -13.83 21.25 19.43
CA ARG A 443 -12.49 20.68 19.32
C ARG A 443 -12.47 19.61 18.24
N ASP A 444 -11.34 19.49 17.57
CA ASP A 444 -11.00 18.36 16.71
C ASP A 444 -9.77 17.67 17.30
N LEU A 445 -9.94 16.41 17.72
CA LEU A 445 -8.88 15.64 18.35
C LEU A 445 -7.72 15.33 17.38
N GLU A 446 -7.98 15.25 16.07
CA GLU A 446 -6.92 15.09 15.06
C GLU A 446 -6.01 16.32 15.03
N CYS A 447 -6.55 17.51 15.35
CA CYS A 447 -5.80 18.75 15.41
C CYS A 447 -5.11 19.01 16.75
N ASN A 448 -5.26 18.12 17.75
CA ASN A 448 -4.64 18.30 19.06
C ASN A 448 -3.19 17.78 19.14
N PHE A 449 -2.71 17.11 18.10
CA PHE A 449 -1.32 16.66 17.96
C PHE A 449 -0.37 17.84 17.70
N ASP A 450 0.92 17.72 18.07
CA ASP A 450 1.92 18.79 17.88
C ASP A 450 2.49 18.88 16.46
N TYR A 451 2.05 18.03 15.54
CA TYR A 451 2.47 18.09 14.13
C TYR A 451 1.85 19.30 13.45
N GLN A 452 2.66 20.28 13.05
CA GLN A 452 2.24 21.50 12.32
C GLN A 452 1.09 22.29 12.95
N ARG A 453 0.85 22.09 14.25
CA ARG A 453 -0.26 22.70 14.96
C ARG A 453 -0.19 24.23 14.94
N ASP A 454 1.01 24.77 15.00
CA ASP A 454 1.24 26.22 15.02
C ASP A 454 1.27 26.82 13.61
N GLU A 455 1.46 25.98 12.58
CA GLU A 455 1.41 26.35 11.16
C GLU A 455 -0.03 26.33 10.60
N LEU A 456 -0.99 25.78 11.35
CA LEU A 456 -2.41 25.73 11.00
C LEU A 456 -3.00 27.14 10.93
N ALA A 457 -2.95 27.76 9.75
CA ALA A 457 -3.44 29.12 9.51
C ALA A 457 -4.87 29.10 8.96
N GLY A 458 -5.80 29.73 9.70
CA GLY A 458 -7.06 30.41 9.29
C GLY A 458 -8.07 29.78 8.32
N THR A 459 -7.66 29.06 7.29
CA THR A 459 -8.50 28.49 6.24
C THR A 459 -8.39 26.97 6.24
N LEU A 460 -9.29 26.34 6.98
CA LEU A 460 -9.48 24.89 6.96
C LEU A 460 -10.37 24.54 5.76
N ALA A 461 -9.96 23.55 4.97
CA ALA A 461 -10.66 23.19 3.73
C ALA A 461 -12.02 22.51 3.98
N ASP A 462 -12.24 21.96 5.17
CA ASP A 462 -13.50 21.33 5.55
C ASP A 462 -14.48 22.39 6.07
N GLU A 463 -15.67 22.46 5.48
CA GLU A 463 -16.69 23.46 5.80
C GLU A 463 -16.99 23.53 7.31
N TRP A 464 -17.12 22.38 7.98
CA TRP A 464 -17.40 22.33 9.42
C TRP A 464 -16.21 22.83 10.26
N ARG A 465 -14.97 22.57 9.83
CA ARG A 465 -13.77 23.08 10.51
C ARG A 465 -13.64 24.59 10.32
N SER A 466 -13.97 25.09 9.13
CA SER A 466 -13.97 26.51 8.81
C SER A 466 -14.99 27.32 9.62
N ALA A 467 -16.03 26.66 10.14
CA ALA A 467 -17.04 27.28 10.99
C ALA A 467 -16.58 27.53 12.43
N LEU A 468 -15.40 27.03 12.84
CA LEU A 468 -14.85 27.19 14.18
C LEU A 468 -13.55 27.99 14.17
N PRO A 469 -13.29 28.84 15.18
CA PRO A 469 -11.97 29.46 15.33
C PRO A 469 -10.88 28.40 15.48
N THR A 470 -9.78 28.51 14.71
CA THR A 470 -8.68 27.53 14.71
C THR A 470 -8.13 27.23 16.09
N GLU A 471 -8.01 28.24 16.96
CA GLU A 471 -7.56 28.07 18.36
C GLU A 471 -8.51 27.21 19.20
N ARG A 472 -9.81 27.29 18.94
CA ARG A 472 -10.81 26.44 19.59
C ARG A 472 -10.66 25.00 19.12
N LEU A 473 -10.52 24.83 17.80
CA LEU A 473 -10.42 23.54 17.12
C LEU A 473 -9.20 22.72 17.57
N LYS A 474 -8.00 23.33 17.61
CA LYS A 474 -6.77 22.64 18.01
C LYS A 474 -6.57 22.49 19.53
N GLY A 475 -7.42 23.11 20.33
CA GLY A 475 -7.29 23.21 21.79
C GLY A 475 -6.15 24.17 22.24
N PRO A 476 -6.03 24.47 23.55
CA PRO A 476 -5.14 25.51 24.06
C PRO A 476 -3.64 25.24 23.92
N ARG A 477 -3.24 23.97 23.81
CA ARG A 477 -1.85 23.52 23.61
C ARG A 477 -1.84 22.10 23.04
N PRO A 478 -0.72 21.63 22.46
CA PRO A 478 -0.61 20.23 22.08
C PRO A 478 -0.97 19.30 23.23
N TRP A 479 -1.70 18.24 22.90
CA TRP A 479 -2.15 17.20 23.82
C TRP A 479 -2.92 17.74 25.04
N SER A 480 -3.65 18.84 24.87
CA SER A 480 -4.58 19.32 25.90
C SER A 480 -5.65 18.28 26.22
N GLU A 481 -6.08 17.53 25.21
CA GLU A 481 -7.09 16.48 25.33
C GLU A 481 -6.47 15.21 25.93
N ARG A 482 -7.24 14.50 26.75
CA ARG A 482 -6.75 13.27 27.42
C ARG A 482 -6.64 12.13 26.41
N GLU A 483 -7.59 12.08 25.50
CA GLU A 483 -7.70 11.19 24.36
C GLU A 483 -6.44 11.27 23.50
N ALA A 484 -6.05 12.48 23.09
CA ALA A 484 -4.84 12.70 22.28
C ALA A 484 -3.56 12.22 23.01
N ARG A 485 -3.45 12.42 24.33
CA ARG A 485 -2.33 11.91 25.14
C ARG A 485 -2.30 10.38 25.20
N ILE A 486 -3.46 9.76 25.41
CA ILE A 486 -3.59 8.30 25.42
C ILE A 486 -3.16 7.74 24.06
N LEU A 487 -3.70 8.26 22.96
CA LEU A 487 -3.36 7.79 21.62
C LEU A 487 -1.87 8.00 21.28
N ARG A 488 -1.31 9.16 21.63
CA ARG A 488 0.13 9.45 21.55
C ARG A 488 0.94 8.37 22.26
N ASP A 489 0.66 8.13 23.54
CA ASP A 489 1.41 7.20 24.38
C ASP A 489 1.33 5.76 23.86
N LEU A 490 0.17 5.35 23.33
CA LEU A 490 0.00 4.04 22.70
C LEU A 490 0.87 3.89 21.44
N LEU A 491 0.96 4.92 20.61
CA LEU A 491 1.75 4.90 19.37
C LEU A 491 3.26 4.85 19.64
N VAL A 492 3.74 5.55 20.68
CA VAL A 492 5.19 5.77 20.87
C VAL A 492 5.82 4.89 21.93
N ASN A 493 5.06 4.45 22.93
CA ASN A 493 5.59 3.59 24.01
C ASN A 493 5.37 2.08 23.76
N GLN A 494 4.79 1.73 22.63
CA GLN A 494 4.64 0.34 22.17
C GLN A 494 5.34 0.19 20.82
N PRO A 495 5.77 -1.02 20.40
CA PRO A 495 6.46 -1.24 19.13
C PRO A 495 5.52 -1.16 17.92
N VAL A 496 4.69 -0.12 17.84
CA VAL A 496 3.76 0.10 16.74
C VAL A 496 4.53 0.35 15.45
N ILE A 497 4.21 -0.43 14.42
CA ILE A 497 4.76 -0.33 13.06
C ILE A 497 3.71 0.11 12.03
N GLY A 498 2.43 -0.09 12.34
CA GLY A 498 1.31 0.25 11.47
C GLY A 498 0.18 0.90 12.26
N TYR A 499 -0.39 1.99 11.73
CA TYR A 499 -1.47 2.74 12.35
C TYR A 499 -2.60 3.05 11.35
N ILE A 500 -3.86 2.79 11.73
CA ILE A 500 -5.04 3.21 10.97
C ILE A 500 -5.96 4.06 11.85
N SER A 501 -6.29 5.26 11.37
CA SER A 501 -7.33 6.13 11.93
C SER A 501 -8.64 5.95 11.12
N LEU A 502 -9.70 5.41 11.72
CA LEU A 502 -10.96 5.17 10.99
C LEU A 502 -11.88 6.39 11.08
N HIS A 503 -12.26 6.94 9.93
CA HIS A 503 -13.10 8.13 9.77
C HIS A 503 -14.29 7.90 8.82
N MET A 504 -15.26 8.83 8.82
CA MET A 504 -16.37 8.81 7.87
C MET A 504 -16.63 10.19 7.28
N HIS A 505 -17.09 10.18 6.03
CA HIS A 505 -17.58 11.39 5.37
C HIS A 505 -18.88 11.11 4.58
N GLY A 506 -19.41 12.15 3.94
CA GLY A 506 -20.61 12.04 3.11
C GLY A 506 -20.44 11.07 1.93
N GLU A 507 -21.52 10.39 1.55
CA GLU A 507 -21.52 9.32 0.55
C GLU A 507 -20.90 9.73 -0.79
N LYS A 508 -21.07 10.99 -1.21
CA LYS A 508 -20.56 11.55 -2.48
C LYS A 508 -19.07 11.28 -2.73
N ARG A 509 -18.24 11.23 -1.69
CA ARG A 509 -16.78 11.06 -1.82
C ARG A 509 -16.31 9.58 -1.95
N GLY A 510 -17.18 8.58 -1.79
CA GLY A 510 -16.82 7.15 -1.93
C GLY A 510 -15.92 6.63 -0.81
N TRP A 511 -15.11 5.60 -1.01
CA TRP A 511 -14.16 5.15 0.04
C TRP A 511 -12.77 5.71 -0.24
N ARG A 512 -12.13 6.30 0.78
CA ARG A 512 -10.77 6.81 0.67
C ARG A 512 -9.84 6.16 1.68
N MET A 513 -8.65 5.84 1.23
CA MET A 513 -7.52 5.59 2.13
C MET A 513 -6.57 6.78 2.02
N LEU A 514 -6.61 7.62 3.04
CA LEU A 514 -5.85 8.85 3.14
C LEU A 514 -4.46 8.54 3.71
N PHE A 515 -3.40 8.88 2.98
CA PHE A 515 -2.04 8.70 3.46
C PHE A 515 -1.41 10.01 3.91
N PRO A 516 -0.49 9.97 4.89
CA PRO A 516 0.24 11.14 5.35
C PRO A 516 0.94 11.90 4.22
N SER A 517 0.92 13.24 4.25
CA SER A 517 1.65 14.12 3.31
C SER A 517 3.16 13.80 3.29
N THR A 518 3.71 13.50 4.46
CA THR A 518 5.12 13.15 4.65
C THR A 518 5.51 11.80 4.04
N ASN A 519 4.54 10.99 3.64
CA ASN A 519 4.75 9.69 3.01
C ASN A 519 4.79 9.77 1.47
N ALA A 520 4.39 10.90 0.87
CA ALA A 520 4.27 11.06 -0.59
C ALA A 520 5.61 10.90 -1.32
N ALA A 521 6.72 11.36 -0.73
CA ALA A 521 8.04 11.26 -1.34
C ALA A 521 8.67 9.85 -1.26
N HIS A 522 8.10 8.92 -0.48
CA HIS A 522 8.74 7.64 -0.16
C HIS A 522 7.92 6.39 -0.52
N HIS A 523 6.61 6.50 -0.81
CA HIS A 523 5.74 5.31 -0.82
C HIS A 523 4.65 5.21 -1.90
N THR A 524 4.52 6.14 -2.87
CA THR A 524 3.41 6.13 -3.88
C THR A 524 3.09 4.76 -4.50
N PRO A 525 4.08 3.91 -4.90
CA PRO A 525 3.76 2.59 -5.48
C PRO A 525 3.11 1.59 -4.52
N LEU A 526 3.47 1.63 -3.22
CA LEU A 526 2.91 0.74 -2.21
C LEU A 526 1.42 1.03 -1.97
N LEU A 527 1.02 2.28 -2.13
CA LEU A 527 -0.33 2.77 -1.89
C LEU A 527 -1.29 2.29 -2.98
N ASP A 528 -0.87 2.48 -4.24
CA ASP A 528 -1.60 1.99 -5.41
C ASP A 528 -1.75 0.47 -5.36
N ASP A 529 -0.68 -0.25 -4.98
CA ASP A 529 -0.68 -1.71 -4.86
C ASP A 529 -1.60 -2.19 -3.74
N LEU A 530 -1.63 -1.53 -2.58
CA LEU A 530 -2.53 -1.85 -1.46
C LEU A 530 -4.00 -1.61 -1.84
N CYS A 531 -4.33 -0.44 -2.39
CA CYS A 531 -5.69 -0.15 -2.86
C CYS A 531 -6.11 -1.15 -3.96
N ALA A 532 -5.22 -1.48 -4.91
CA ALA A 532 -5.49 -2.47 -5.95
C ALA A 532 -5.75 -3.87 -5.37
N LEU A 533 -4.98 -4.30 -4.37
CA LEU A 533 -5.18 -5.55 -3.65
C LEU A 533 -6.55 -5.61 -2.97
N VAL A 534 -6.88 -4.58 -2.17
CA VAL A 534 -8.16 -4.49 -1.47
C VAL A 534 -9.31 -4.45 -2.46
N ASN A 535 -9.21 -3.64 -3.52
CA ASN A 535 -10.21 -3.54 -4.58
C ASN A 535 -10.40 -4.86 -5.34
N ALA A 536 -9.33 -5.60 -5.62
CA ALA A 536 -9.42 -6.92 -6.24
C ALA A 536 -10.23 -7.89 -5.38
N ARG A 537 -10.08 -7.83 -4.04
CA ARG A 537 -10.86 -8.61 -3.09
C ARG A 537 -12.29 -8.11 -2.98
N LEU A 538 -12.51 -6.79 -3.09
CA LEU A 538 -13.84 -6.17 -3.03
C LEU A 538 -14.64 -6.25 -4.34
N ARG A 539 -14.04 -6.77 -5.42
CA ARG A 539 -14.69 -6.89 -6.73
C ARG A 539 -15.94 -7.77 -6.68
N GLY A 540 -16.99 -7.32 -7.37
CA GLY A 540 -18.24 -8.07 -7.52
C GLY A 540 -19.11 -8.08 -6.27
N ARG A 541 -18.98 -7.08 -5.39
CA ARG A 541 -19.70 -6.99 -4.11
C ARG A 541 -20.72 -5.86 -4.05
N PHE A 542 -20.26 -4.60 -4.09
CA PHE A 542 -21.08 -3.44 -3.79
C PHE A 542 -21.12 -2.44 -4.94
N LEU A 543 -22.33 -1.99 -5.25
CA LEU A 543 -22.60 -0.97 -6.26
C LEU A 543 -23.04 0.33 -5.60
N ARG A 544 -22.77 1.44 -6.30
CA ARG A 544 -23.38 2.74 -6.10
C ARG A 544 -23.91 3.22 -7.44
N GLY A 545 -25.22 3.24 -7.61
CA GLY A 545 -25.84 3.35 -8.92
C GLY A 545 -25.38 2.20 -9.83
N ALA A 546 -24.85 2.54 -11.00
CA ALA A 546 -24.35 1.56 -11.98
C ALA A 546 -22.85 1.27 -11.84
N GLU A 547 -22.15 1.87 -10.87
CA GLU A 547 -20.70 1.76 -10.70
C GLU A 547 -20.34 0.93 -9.48
N GLN A 548 -19.25 0.18 -9.55
CA GLN A 548 -18.68 -0.45 -8.37
C GLN A 548 -17.93 0.60 -7.55
N VAL A 549 -18.16 0.65 -6.25
CA VAL A 549 -17.39 1.53 -5.37
C VAL A 549 -16.00 0.93 -5.17
N TRP A 550 -14.98 1.78 -5.34
CA TRP A 550 -13.59 1.42 -5.18
C TRP A 550 -12.97 2.24 -4.04
N LEU A 551 -12.09 1.60 -3.28
CA LEU A 551 -11.19 2.29 -2.36
C LEU A 551 -10.17 3.08 -3.19
N GLN A 552 -10.19 4.41 -3.06
CA GLN A 552 -9.28 5.29 -3.77
C GLN A 552 -8.16 5.75 -2.82
N PRO A 553 -6.88 5.66 -3.22
CA PRO A 553 -5.80 6.29 -2.47
C PRO A 553 -5.88 7.80 -2.65
N GLU A 554 -5.63 8.55 -1.57
CA GLU A 554 -5.55 10.00 -1.62
C GLU A 554 -4.47 10.48 -0.64
N GLU A 555 -3.68 11.45 -1.05
CA GLU A 555 -2.72 12.11 -0.16
C GLU A 555 -3.47 13.10 0.73
N TRP A 556 -3.25 12.99 2.03
CA TRP A 556 -3.78 13.96 2.99
C TRP A 556 -2.97 15.24 2.98
N ARG A 557 -3.62 16.33 3.36
CA ARG A 557 -2.99 17.63 3.50
C ARG A 557 -1.85 17.59 4.52
N ASP A 558 -0.91 18.48 4.31
CA ASP A 558 0.18 18.71 5.23
C ASP A 558 -0.29 19.57 6.40
N GLU A 559 -1.08 18.96 7.28
CA GLU A 559 -1.75 19.63 8.41
C GLU A 559 -1.76 18.71 9.64
N PRO A 560 -2.12 19.22 10.84
CA PRO A 560 -2.23 18.41 12.05
C PRO A 560 -3.18 17.22 11.89
N SER A 561 -2.65 16.01 12.06
CA SER A 561 -3.42 14.77 12.21
C SER A 561 -2.59 13.73 12.95
N SER A 562 -3.27 12.78 13.61
CA SER A 562 -2.67 11.64 14.29
C SER A 562 -1.82 10.78 13.36
N PHE A 563 -2.23 10.62 12.11
CA PHE A 563 -1.53 9.79 11.13
C PHE A 563 -0.36 10.52 10.45
N ASN A 564 -0.44 11.85 10.23
CA ASN A 564 0.74 12.65 9.86
C ASN A 564 1.79 12.62 10.98
N TRP A 565 1.34 12.76 12.22
CA TRP A 565 2.17 12.70 13.41
C TRP A 565 2.83 11.33 13.63
N ALA A 566 2.11 10.24 13.36
CA ALA A 566 2.66 8.88 13.40
C ALA A 566 3.67 8.63 12.27
N SER A 567 3.41 9.18 11.08
CA SER A 567 4.28 9.05 9.90
C SER A 567 5.67 9.63 10.11
N VAL A 568 5.77 10.84 10.68
CA VAL A 568 7.08 11.43 11.01
C VAL A 568 7.87 10.61 12.03
N ARG A 569 7.18 9.78 12.82
CA ARG A 569 7.77 8.80 13.75
C ARG A 569 8.13 7.47 13.07
N ARG A 570 8.09 7.40 11.74
CA ARG A 570 8.36 6.22 10.92
C ARG A 570 7.39 5.05 11.20
N ILE A 571 6.20 5.35 11.70
CA ILE A 571 5.08 4.40 11.75
C ILE A 571 4.37 4.49 10.41
N THR A 572 4.18 3.37 9.71
CA THR A 572 3.36 3.39 8.49
C THR A 572 1.92 3.68 8.90
N ALA A 573 1.34 4.77 8.43
CA ALA A 573 0.04 5.23 8.89
C ALA A 573 -0.90 5.59 7.73
N CYS A 574 -2.20 5.48 7.95
CA CYS A 574 -3.23 6.03 7.08
C CYS A 574 -4.50 6.38 7.87
N ALA A 575 -5.35 7.22 7.30
CA ALA A 575 -6.76 7.28 7.65
C ALA A 575 -7.58 6.47 6.64
N LEU A 576 -8.62 5.78 7.09
CA LEU A 576 -9.61 5.14 6.23
C LEU A 576 -10.93 5.87 6.40
N GLU A 577 -11.33 6.60 5.37
CA GLU A 577 -12.58 7.33 5.29
C GLU A 577 -13.62 6.48 4.57
N THR A 578 -14.66 6.11 5.30
CA THR A 578 -15.76 5.32 4.78
C THR A 578 -17.05 6.14 4.66
N THR A 579 -18.08 5.51 4.12
CA THR A 579 -19.39 6.13 3.95
C THR A 579 -20.43 5.33 4.73
N GLY A 580 -21.49 6.01 5.15
CA GLY A 580 -22.79 5.38 5.32
C GLY A 580 -23.52 5.64 6.62
N THR A 581 -24.72 5.09 6.68
CA THR A 581 -25.64 5.09 7.82
C THR A 581 -25.86 3.66 8.32
N GLY A 582 -26.79 3.44 9.24
CA GLY A 582 -27.04 2.11 9.82
C GLY A 582 -27.27 1.01 8.78
N GLU A 583 -28.00 1.29 7.70
CA GLU A 583 -28.27 0.31 6.63
C GLU A 583 -27.02 -0.07 5.82
N GLN A 584 -26.01 0.79 5.80
CA GLN A 584 -24.74 0.53 5.12
C GLN A 584 -23.70 -0.10 6.04
N THR A 585 -24.01 -0.35 7.32
CA THR A 585 -23.05 -0.91 8.31
C THR A 585 -22.39 -2.19 7.82
N ALA A 586 -23.12 -3.07 7.14
CA ALA A 586 -22.54 -4.30 6.62
C ALA A 586 -21.53 -4.03 5.48
N ILE A 587 -21.81 -3.06 4.61
CA ILE A 587 -20.86 -2.62 3.57
C ILE A 587 -19.61 -2.03 4.22
N THR A 588 -19.78 -1.08 5.13
CA THR A 588 -18.66 -0.42 5.83
C THR A 588 -17.82 -1.42 6.60
N THR A 589 -18.47 -2.36 7.29
CA THR A 589 -17.78 -3.43 8.02
C THR A 589 -16.93 -4.28 7.08
N GLU A 590 -17.45 -4.68 5.92
CA GLU A 590 -16.68 -5.43 4.93
C GLU A 590 -15.45 -4.65 4.44
N VAL A 591 -15.65 -3.38 4.07
CA VAL A 591 -14.60 -2.52 3.52
C VAL A 591 -13.50 -2.27 4.55
N VAL A 592 -13.87 -1.91 5.79
CA VAL A 592 -12.92 -1.68 6.88
C VAL A 592 -12.11 -2.93 7.18
N ASN A 593 -12.74 -4.10 7.23
CA ASN A 593 -12.06 -5.34 7.56
C ASN A 593 -11.11 -5.79 6.44
N GLU A 594 -11.54 -5.73 5.17
CA GLU A 594 -10.66 -6.04 4.03
C GLU A 594 -9.50 -5.05 3.92
N ALA A 595 -9.75 -3.74 4.11
CA ALA A 595 -8.73 -2.71 4.08
C ALA A 595 -7.72 -2.87 5.22
N ALA A 596 -8.19 -3.08 6.46
CA ALA A 596 -7.33 -3.27 7.62
C ALA A 596 -6.47 -4.54 7.50
N LEU A 597 -7.04 -5.66 7.06
CA LEU A 597 -6.29 -6.90 6.83
C LEU A 597 -5.27 -6.74 5.70
N GLY A 598 -5.63 -6.07 4.60
CA GLY A 598 -4.70 -5.78 3.50
C GLY A 598 -3.57 -4.85 3.94
N PHE A 599 -3.88 -3.80 4.70
CA PHE A 599 -2.88 -2.89 5.25
C PHE A 599 -1.92 -3.64 6.18
N MET A 600 -2.43 -4.42 7.13
CA MET A 600 -1.61 -5.21 8.04
C MET A 600 -0.74 -6.21 7.29
N GLU A 601 -1.29 -6.90 6.28
CA GLU A 601 -0.54 -7.84 5.44
C GLU A 601 0.65 -7.16 4.73
N VAL A 602 0.40 -6.04 4.05
CA VAL A 602 1.42 -5.30 3.28
C VAL A 602 2.47 -4.65 4.20
N VAL A 603 2.05 -4.06 5.31
CA VAL A 603 2.97 -3.41 6.26
C VAL A 603 3.78 -4.45 7.04
N ALA A 604 3.17 -5.56 7.44
CA ALA A 604 3.86 -6.69 8.08
C ALA A 604 4.95 -7.25 7.18
N ALA A 605 4.60 -7.49 5.91
CA ALA A 605 5.52 -7.88 4.87
C ALA A 605 6.73 -6.95 4.77
N HIS A 606 6.50 -5.63 4.75
CA HIS A 606 7.56 -4.65 4.69
C HIS A 606 8.42 -4.65 5.96
N ALA A 607 7.80 -4.72 7.14
CA ALA A 607 8.47 -4.72 8.43
C ALA A 607 9.36 -5.95 8.64
N LEU A 608 8.95 -7.13 8.17
CA LEU A 608 9.77 -8.35 8.20
C LEU A 608 10.96 -8.25 7.25
N ALA A 609 10.78 -7.65 6.08
CA ALA A 609 11.87 -7.47 5.10
C ALA A 609 12.87 -6.37 5.51
N ARG A 610 12.40 -5.36 6.26
CA ARG A 610 13.19 -4.21 6.72
C ARG A 610 12.87 -3.87 8.18
N PRO A 611 13.38 -4.65 9.14
CA PRO A 611 13.08 -4.43 10.56
C PRO A 611 13.57 -3.06 11.03
N GLN A 612 12.72 -2.35 11.77
CA GLN A 612 13.11 -1.14 12.47
C GLN A 612 13.75 -1.52 13.83
N PRO A 613 15.00 -1.15 14.10
CA PRO A 613 15.68 -1.52 15.36
C PRO A 613 14.97 -1.03 16.63
N TRP A 614 14.25 0.09 16.54
CA TRP A 614 13.48 0.66 17.65
C TRP A 614 12.05 0.10 17.75
N ALA A 615 11.60 -0.79 16.86
CA ALA A 615 10.29 -1.43 16.96
C ALA A 615 10.33 -2.62 17.95
N VAL A 616 10.72 -2.34 19.19
CA VAL A 616 10.87 -3.33 20.27
C VAL A 616 10.03 -2.95 21.48
N ALA A 617 9.60 -3.96 22.24
CA ALA A 617 8.87 -3.75 23.48
C ALA A 617 9.70 -2.94 24.49
N GLY A 618 9.03 -2.03 25.22
CA GLY A 618 9.69 -1.14 26.18
C GLY A 618 10.43 0.06 25.57
N ARG A 619 10.28 0.31 24.26
CA ARG A 619 10.73 1.59 23.66
C ARG A 619 9.99 2.76 24.30
N ARG A 620 10.65 3.92 24.35
CA ARG A 620 10.07 5.18 24.84
C ARG A 620 10.52 6.33 23.96
N GLU A 621 9.60 7.23 23.60
CA GLU A 621 9.98 8.50 22.96
C GLU A 621 10.57 9.45 24.00
N ILE A 622 11.67 10.12 23.64
CA ILE A 622 12.22 11.24 24.39
C ILE A 622 11.41 12.47 23.99
N GLU A 623 10.56 12.96 24.90
CA GLU A 623 9.72 14.13 24.63
C GLU A 623 10.58 15.39 24.40
N HIS A 624 10.28 16.11 23.32
CA HIS A 624 10.90 17.37 22.91
C HIS A 624 12.44 17.42 23.01
N PRO A 625 13.17 16.55 22.29
CA PRO A 625 14.62 16.64 22.25
C PRO A 625 15.02 18.03 21.73
N ALA A 626 15.97 18.67 22.42
CA ALA A 626 16.37 20.06 22.18
C ALA A 626 15.23 21.11 22.20
N GLY A 627 14.10 20.82 22.86
CA GLY A 627 12.93 21.69 22.87
C GLY A 627 12.21 21.79 21.52
N ARG A 628 12.39 20.80 20.64
CA ARG A 628 11.89 20.80 19.26
C ARG A 628 10.86 19.69 19.04
N SER A 629 9.77 19.99 18.34
CA SER A 629 8.80 18.99 17.86
C SER A 629 9.25 18.31 16.55
N ASP A 630 10.17 18.95 15.81
CA ASP A 630 10.65 18.44 14.53
C ASP A 630 11.80 17.40 14.66
N LEU A 631 12.29 17.20 15.88
CA LEU A 631 13.32 16.23 16.25
C LEU A 631 12.68 15.06 16.99
N ILE A 632 12.80 13.86 16.43
CA ILE A 632 12.26 12.62 17.01
C ILE A 632 13.41 11.80 17.58
N ALA A 633 13.23 11.24 18.78
CA ALA A 633 14.18 10.33 19.40
C ALA A 633 13.48 9.24 20.20
N PHE A 634 13.84 7.98 19.93
CA PHE A 634 13.37 6.81 20.67
C PHE A 634 14.51 6.18 21.46
N LEU A 635 14.32 6.04 22.77
CA LEU A 635 15.16 5.27 23.66
C LEU A 635 14.66 3.82 23.73
N PHE A 636 15.54 2.85 23.56
CA PHE A 636 15.18 1.43 23.64
C PHE A 636 16.37 0.55 24.02
N GLY A 637 16.07 -0.66 24.53
CA GLY A 637 17.07 -1.68 24.79
C GLY A 637 17.36 -2.52 23.55
N GLN A 638 18.64 -2.85 23.33
CA GLN A 638 19.09 -3.79 22.32
C GLN A 638 20.12 -4.74 22.93
N GLY A 639 19.68 -5.97 23.26
CA GLY A 639 20.47 -6.88 24.09
C GLY A 639 20.71 -6.29 25.48
N SER A 640 21.96 -6.28 25.95
CA SER A 640 22.35 -5.68 27.23
C SER A 640 22.64 -4.17 27.15
N ARG A 641 22.46 -3.54 25.98
CA ARG A 641 22.85 -2.14 25.75
C ARG A 641 21.65 -1.24 25.48
N LEU A 642 21.77 0.00 25.91
CA LEU A 642 20.84 1.08 25.60
C LEU A 642 21.14 1.67 24.21
N ARG A 643 20.11 2.09 23.48
CA ARG A 643 20.21 2.73 22.17
C ARG A 643 19.25 3.90 22.08
N VAL A 644 19.65 4.92 21.33
CA VAL A 644 18.75 5.98 20.88
C VAL A 644 18.69 5.99 19.37
N ALA A 645 17.50 5.83 18.79
CA ALA A 645 17.25 6.13 17.38
C ALA A 645 16.74 7.56 17.29
N TYR A 646 17.38 8.42 16.50
CA TYR A 646 16.94 9.82 16.38
C TYR A 646 17.08 10.35 14.95
N TRP A 647 16.22 11.30 14.60
CA TRP A 647 16.19 11.94 13.29
C TRP A 647 15.40 13.24 13.33
N LYS A 648 15.53 14.03 12.25
CA LYS A 648 14.71 15.21 12.02
C LYS A 648 13.71 14.89 10.91
N HIS A 649 12.43 15.19 11.08
CA HIS A 649 11.47 14.91 10.00
C HIS A 649 11.56 15.93 8.86
N ARG A 650 12.17 17.11 9.10
CA ARG A 650 12.42 18.15 8.09
C ARG A 650 13.83 18.71 8.20
N GLY A 651 14.59 18.65 7.10
CA GLY A 651 15.93 19.24 7.02
C GLY A 651 16.98 18.50 7.85
N VAL A 652 18.12 19.15 8.04
CA VAL A 652 19.29 18.60 8.73
C VAL A 652 19.82 19.55 9.80
N GLY A 653 20.71 19.07 10.65
CA GLY A 653 21.36 19.89 11.66
C GLY A 653 22.49 19.18 12.40
N VAL A 654 22.96 19.82 13.45
CA VAL A 654 23.89 19.24 14.43
C VAL A 654 23.29 19.40 15.82
N LEU A 655 23.05 18.29 16.48
CA LEU A 655 22.60 18.23 17.86
C LEU A 655 23.82 18.39 18.78
N ARG A 656 23.92 19.54 19.44
CA ARG A 656 24.92 19.81 20.48
C ARG A 656 24.36 19.33 21.82
N MET A 657 24.94 18.26 22.34
CA MET A 657 24.53 17.60 23.58
C MET A 657 25.56 17.80 24.70
N PRO A 658 25.14 17.78 25.98
CA PRO A 658 26.06 17.66 27.12
C PRO A 658 26.99 16.43 27.01
N PRO A 659 28.14 16.43 27.71
CA PRO A 659 29.08 15.32 27.66
C PRO A 659 28.51 14.00 28.22
N LEU A 660 28.72 12.92 27.47
CA LEU A 660 28.42 11.53 27.84
C LEU A 660 29.72 10.69 27.88
N PRO A 661 29.73 9.48 28.47
CA PRO A 661 30.92 8.63 28.59
C PRO A 661 31.71 8.45 27.28
N HIS A 662 33.01 8.18 27.40
CA HIS A 662 33.94 8.13 26.25
C HIS A 662 33.58 7.05 25.21
N GLU A 663 32.85 6.00 25.59
CA GLU A 663 32.53 4.87 24.71
C GLU A 663 31.37 5.11 23.74
N ALA A 664 30.76 6.30 23.71
CA ALA A 664 29.64 6.55 22.81
C ALA A 664 30.00 6.39 21.32
N PHE A 665 29.08 5.85 20.50
CA PHE A 665 29.28 5.76 19.06
C PHE A 665 27.98 5.95 18.30
N LEU A 666 28.11 6.28 17.02
CA LEU A 666 27.00 6.61 16.14
C LEU A 666 27.05 5.74 14.89
N ARG A 667 25.90 5.23 14.46
CA ARG A 667 25.77 4.40 13.25
C ARG A 667 24.60 4.86 12.39
N ASP A 668 24.73 4.66 11.08
CA ASP A 668 23.59 4.75 10.16
C ASP A 668 22.72 3.48 10.22
N MET A 669 21.60 3.50 9.52
CA MET A 669 20.68 2.36 9.43
C MET A 669 21.27 1.13 8.71
N LYS A 670 22.39 1.29 8.01
CA LYS A 670 23.14 0.19 7.36
C LYS A 670 24.22 -0.39 8.30
N GLY A 671 24.39 0.18 9.49
CA GLY A 671 25.36 -0.23 10.49
C GLY A 671 26.75 0.41 10.34
N HIS A 672 26.95 1.30 9.37
CA HIS A 672 28.22 2.01 9.20
C HIS A 672 28.43 3.02 10.31
N VAL A 673 29.67 3.14 10.78
CA VAL A 673 30.04 4.14 11.79
C VAL A 673 29.95 5.54 11.17
N VAL A 674 29.23 6.43 11.84
CA VAL A 674 29.09 7.84 11.47
C VAL A 674 29.97 8.67 12.38
N ALA A 675 30.83 9.51 11.79
CA ALA A 675 31.68 10.40 12.54
C ALA A 675 30.87 11.54 13.16
N PHE A 676 31.25 11.92 14.39
CA PHE A 676 30.72 13.07 15.12
C PHE A 676 31.85 13.68 15.95
N SER A 677 31.77 14.97 16.28
CA SER A 677 32.84 15.64 17.05
C SER A 677 32.57 15.59 18.55
N ARG A 678 33.65 15.45 19.32
CA ARG A 678 33.66 15.54 20.77
C ARG A 678 34.46 16.78 21.15
N THR A 679 33.90 17.58 22.05
CA THR A 679 34.55 18.77 22.62
C THR A 679 34.53 18.64 24.14
N GLU A 680 35.32 19.44 24.85
CA GLU A 680 35.22 19.55 26.31
C GLU A 680 33.79 19.93 26.76
N SER A 681 33.09 20.72 25.95
CA SER A 681 31.72 21.17 26.21
C SER A 681 30.61 20.15 25.87
N GLY A 682 30.96 18.99 25.27
CA GLY A 682 29.98 17.95 24.93
C GLY A 682 30.13 17.33 23.54
N LEU A 683 29.05 16.67 23.09
CA LEU A 683 28.99 15.91 21.83
C LEU A 683 28.24 16.68 20.75
N HIS A 684 28.71 16.63 19.50
CA HIS A 684 28.04 17.27 18.37
C HIS A 684 27.64 16.20 17.35
N LEU A 685 26.39 15.74 17.43
CA LEU A 685 25.87 14.65 16.60
C LEU A 685 25.18 15.21 15.35
N PRO A 686 25.45 14.69 14.14
CA PRO A 686 24.65 15.05 12.97
C PRO A 686 23.21 14.59 13.16
N VAL A 687 22.25 15.33 12.61
CA VAL A 687 20.85 14.92 12.56
C VAL A 687 20.23 15.21 11.19
N GLY A 688 19.39 14.30 10.72
CA GLY A 688 18.76 14.30 9.41
C GLY A 688 17.99 13.00 9.26
N GLU A 689 18.57 12.02 8.54
CA GLU A 689 18.05 10.65 8.56
C GLU A 689 18.16 9.96 9.92
N PRO A 690 17.40 8.85 10.12
CA PRO A 690 17.55 7.97 11.26
C PRO A 690 19.00 7.53 11.47
N LEU A 691 19.49 7.81 12.67
CA LEU A 691 20.78 7.37 13.18
C LEU A 691 20.60 6.62 14.50
N LEU A 692 21.50 5.68 14.77
CA LEU A 692 21.54 4.90 16.00
C LEU A 692 22.72 5.34 16.86
N PHE A 693 22.41 5.94 18.00
CA PHE A 693 23.37 6.37 19.01
C PHE A 693 23.47 5.34 20.13
N ASP A 694 24.69 4.84 20.37
CA ASP A 694 25.07 4.10 21.58
C ASP A 694 25.65 5.11 22.58
N PRO A 695 25.03 5.31 23.76
CA PRO A 695 25.49 6.27 24.75
C PRO A 695 26.67 5.77 25.61
N GLY A 696 27.28 4.62 25.30
CA GLY A 696 28.51 4.15 25.95
C GLY A 696 28.33 3.81 27.43
N GLY A 697 27.24 3.11 27.77
CA GLY A 697 26.94 2.68 29.14
C GLY A 697 26.30 3.74 30.05
N ALA A 698 26.00 4.94 29.53
CA ALA A 698 25.29 5.95 30.32
C ALA A 698 23.89 5.47 30.77
N PRO A 699 23.46 5.77 32.01
CA PRO A 699 22.11 5.47 32.47
C PRO A 699 21.03 6.17 31.62
N ALA A 700 19.87 5.53 31.49
CA ALA A 700 18.74 6.02 30.68
C ALA A 700 18.36 7.47 30.99
N GLU A 701 18.23 7.82 32.28
CA GLU A 701 17.86 9.17 32.72
C GLU A 701 18.87 10.24 32.27
N LYS A 702 20.18 9.92 32.32
CA LYS A 702 21.23 10.82 31.86
C LYS A 702 21.18 11.02 30.35
N VAL A 703 20.85 9.97 29.59
CA VAL A 703 20.70 10.03 28.13
C VAL A 703 19.48 10.88 27.76
N VAL A 704 18.34 10.64 28.39
CA VAL A 704 17.10 11.42 28.20
C VAL A 704 17.37 12.89 28.46
N ARG A 705 17.95 13.21 29.63
CA ARG A 705 18.31 14.58 30.01
C ARG A 705 19.26 15.23 29.01
N ALA A 706 20.27 14.51 28.54
CA ALA A 706 21.21 15.03 27.55
C ALA A 706 20.55 15.36 26.19
N PHE A 707 19.55 14.58 25.77
CA PHE A 707 18.77 14.90 24.55
C PHE A 707 17.82 16.08 24.77
N GLN A 708 17.23 16.22 25.97
CA GLN A 708 16.34 17.33 26.29
C GLN A 708 17.08 18.67 26.45
N GLU A 709 18.25 18.67 27.08
CA GLU A 709 19.13 19.84 27.25
C GLU A 709 19.95 20.17 26.00
N ALA A 710 19.87 19.34 24.96
CA ALA A 710 20.60 19.58 23.72
C ALA A 710 20.13 20.87 23.03
N SER A 711 20.96 21.38 22.13
CA SER A 711 20.59 22.47 21.22
C SER A 711 20.76 22.02 19.78
N LEU A 712 19.82 22.37 18.93
CA LEU A 712 19.90 22.10 17.50
C LEU A 712 20.59 23.29 16.81
N LEU A 713 21.76 23.04 16.25
CA LEU A 713 22.45 23.99 15.39
C LEU A 713 22.10 23.67 13.92
N PRO A 714 21.97 24.69 13.05
CA PRO A 714 21.84 24.45 11.62
C PRO A 714 23.05 23.65 11.12
N ALA A 715 22.83 22.81 10.11
CA ALA A 715 23.94 22.10 9.48
C ALA A 715 24.96 23.13 8.96
N PRO A 716 26.27 22.86 9.08
CA PRO A 716 27.27 23.76 8.53
C PRO A 716 27.01 23.94 7.03
N ARG A 717 26.87 25.19 6.59
CA ARG A 717 26.66 25.55 5.19
C ARG A 717 27.77 24.95 4.34
N GLN A 718 27.39 24.18 3.34
CA GLN A 718 28.29 23.60 2.35
C GLN A 718 27.93 24.17 1.00
N VAL A 719 28.89 24.83 0.37
CA VAL A 719 28.78 25.32 -1.00
C VAL A 719 29.92 24.71 -1.81
N ILE A 720 29.57 23.92 -2.81
CA ILE A 720 30.49 23.19 -3.68
C ILE A 720 30.44 23.83 -5.06
N TRP A 721 31.58 24.32 -5.53
CA TRP A 721 31.71 25.00 -6.82
C TRP A 721 32.45 24.12 -7.82
N ILE A 722 31.88 23.97 -9.00
CA ILE A 722 32.38 23.07 -10.03
C ILE A 722 32.44 23.82 -11.37
N PRO A 723 33.64 24.22 -11.83
CA PRO A 723 33.81 24.73 -13.18
C PRO A 723 33.48 23.67 -14.23
N ALA A 724 32.88 24.09 -15.34
CA ALA A 724 32.53 23.22 -16.47
C ALA A 724 33.76 22.59 -17.14
N ASP A 725 34.92 23.25 -17.10
CA ASP A 725 36.19 22.75 -17.63
C ASP A 725 36.68 21.44 -16.98
N ARG A 726 36.16 21.11 -15.79
CA ARG A 726 36.48 19.86 -15.07
C ARG A 726 35.71 18.66 -15.58
N ALA A 727 34.72 18.87 -16.44
CA ALA A 727 33.89 17.80 -16.96
C ALA A 727 34.69 16.89 -17.89
N ARG A 728 34.47 15.59 -17.76
CA ARG A 728 34.84 14.64 -18.81
C ARG A 728 33.70 14.59 -19.82
N LEU A 729 34.00 14.90 -21.08
CA LEU A 729 32.99 15.05 -22.13
C LEU A 729 32.87 13.78 -22.98
N PHE A 730 31.64 13.40 -23.30
CA PHE A 730 31.31 12.22 -24.09
C PHE A 730 30.42 12.59 -25.28
N GLY A 731 30.67 11.93 -26.42
CA GLY A 731 29.90 12.13 -27.65
C GLY A 731 30.05 13.54 -28.22
N ARG A 732 28.95 14.28 -28.37
CA ARG A 732 28.90 15.61 -28.98
C ARG A 732 29.06 16.77 -28.00
N MET A 733 29.36 16.50 -26.73
CA MET A 733 29.72 17.54 -25.77
C MET A 733 31.17 17.98 -25.98
N GLN A 734 31.44 19.28 -26.02
CA GLN A 734 32.78 19.81 -26.26
C GLN A 734 33.05 21.09 -25.46
N HIS A 735 34.31 21.28 -25.04
CA HIS A 735 34.79 22.55 -24.49
C HIS A 735 34.88 23.62 -25.58
N ALA A 736 34.44 24.83 -25.26
CA ALA A 736 34.43 25.96 -26.17
C ALA A 736 35.81 26.32 -26.72
N SER A 737 36.85 26.24 -25.88
CA SER A 737 38.24 26.47 -26.30
C SER A 737 38.68 25.61 -27.48
N ARG A 738 38.25 24.34 -27.54
CA ARG A 738 38.57 23.43 -28.65
C ARG A 738 37.82 23.75 -29.94
N LEU A 739 36.64 24.35 -29.81
CA LEU A 739 35.86 24.85 -30.94
C LEU A 739 36.26 26.27 -31.35
N ARG A 740 37.22 26.88 -30.63
CA ARG A 740 37.63 28.28 -30.79
C ARG A 740 36.47 29.27 -30.64
N LEU A 741 35.45 28.89 -29.87
CA LEU A 741 34.32 29.76 -29.57
C LEU A 741 34.72 30.74 -28.47
N LYS A 742 34.29 32.00 -28.63
CA LYS A 742 34.47 33.05 -27.63
C LYS A 742 33.12 33.55 -27.17
N ASP A 743 33.01 33.82 -25.88
CA ASP A 743 31.81 34.35 -25.27
C ASP A 743 32.15 35.40 -24.22
N PRO A 744 31.89 36.69 -24.49
CA PRO A 744 32.07 37.74 -23.48
C PRO A 744 31.23 37.45 -22.23
N GLY A 745 31.87 37.42 -21.06
CA GLY A 745 31.20 37.19 -19.77
C GLY A 745 31.22 35.74 -19.27
N ALA A 746 31.85 34.81 -20.01
CA ALA A 746 32.17 33.49 -19.47
C ALA A 746 33.25 33.60 -18.38
N LEU A 747 33.05 32.94 -17.24
CA LEU A 747 34.00 32.99 -16.12
C LEU A 747 35.08 31.90 -16.17
N ALA A 748 34.87 30.85 -16.97
CA ALA A 748 35.79 29.74 -17.21
C ALA A 748 35.59 29.17 -18.63
N ASP A 749 36.42 28.19 -19.02
CA ASP A 749 36.15 27.42 -20.24
C ASP A 749 34.83 26.63 -20.06
N TRP A 750 33.89 26.87 -20.96
CA TRP A 750 32.53 26.38 -20.87
C TRP A 750 32.29 25.20 -21.80
N ILE A 751 31.22 24.46 -21.54
CA ILE A 751 30.85 23.29 -22.31
C ILE A 751 29.59 23.56 -23.13
N VAL A 752 29.53 22.93 -24.30
CA VAL A 752 28.40 23.04 -25.23
C VAL A 752 28.24 21.77 -26.03
N CYS A 753 27.00 21.48 -26.45
CA CYS A 753 26.72 20.41 -27.39
C CYS A 753 26.94 20.88 -28.83
N THR A 754 27.60 20.08 -29.66
CA THR A 754 27.80 20.35 -31.10
C THR A 754 26.70 19.75 -31.99
N GLY A 755 25.68 19.13 -31.40
CA GLY A 755 24.57 18.50 -32.12
C GLY A 755 23.22 19.09 -31.77
N LYS A 756 22.17 18.62 -32.45
CA LYS A 756 20.78 18.96 -32.15
C LYS A 756 20.17 17.89 -31.24
N PRO A 757 20.04 18.13 -29.92
CA PRO A 757 19.42 17.17 -29.02
C PRO A 757 17.91 17.07 -29.30
N ASP A 758 17.37 15.87 -29.10
CA ASP A 758 15.96 15.55 -29.31
C ASP A 758 15.29 15.45 -27.93
N ARG A 759 14.25 16.25 -27.70
CA ARG A 759 13.52 16.28 -26.43
C ARG A 759 12.92 14.91 -26.06
N ASP A 760 12.61 14.09 -27.05
CA ASP A 760 11.93 12.80 -26.88
C ASP A 760 12.89 11.59 -26.91
N ARG A 761 14.19 11.78 -27.13
CA ARG A 761 15.18 10.69 -27.21
C ARG A 761 16.43 10.96 -26.40
N MET A 762 16.91 9.93 -25.70
CA MET A 762 18.12 10.03 -24.87
C MET A 762 19.34 10.34 -25.74
N PRO A 763 20.04 11.47 -25.53
CA PRO A 763 21.27 11.73 -26.24
C PRO A 763 22.38 10.77 -25.77
N SER A 764 23.18 10.26 -26.70
CA SER A 764 24.35 9.42 -26.40
C SER A 764 25.57 10.23 -25.92
N TRP A 765 25.36 11.51 -25.58
CA TRP A 765 26.39 12.47 -25.24
C TRP A 765 26.05 13.19 -23.92
N TYR A 766 27.07 13.42 -23.10
CA TYR A 766 26.93 14.03 -21.79
C TYR A 766 28.28 14.55 -21.28
N ALA A 767 28.21 15.45 -20.31
CA ALA A 767 29.33 15.90 -19.52
C ALA A 767 29.28 15.23 -18.15
N GLU A 768 30.40 14.66 -17.70
CA GLU A 768 30.49 13.92 -16.44
C GLU A 768 31.40 14.65 -15.46
N PHE A 769 30.88 14.95 -14.28
CA PHE A 769 31.57 15.63 -13.21
C PHE A 769 31.85 14.67 -12.06
N ALA A 770 33.11 14.58 -11.64
CA ALA A 770 33.48 13.88 -10.42
C ALA A 770 33.39 14.84 -9.23
N ILE A 771 32.49 14.54 -8.29
CA ILE A 771 32.16 15.42 -7.16
C ILE A 771 32.39 14.65 -5.87
N ASN A 772 32.96 15.32 -4.86
CA ASN A 772 33.06 14.79 -3.51
C ASN A 772 32.08 15.49 -2.59
N ILE A 773 31.03 14.78 -2.19
CA ILE A 773 29.97 15.30 -1.32
C ILE A 773 30.44 15.22 0.14
N PRO A 774 30.54 16.33 0.87
CA PRO A 774 31.10 16.34 2.21
C PRO A 774 30.17 15.71 3.27
N ALA A 775 28.85 15.84 3.11
CA ALA A 775 27.84 15.23 3.98
C ALA A 775 26.63 14.74 3.20
N THR A 776 25.97 13.69 3.69
CA THR A 776 24.71 13.23 3.10
C THR A 776 23.62 14.25 3.42
N ASP A 777 23.10 14.93 2.40
CA ASP A 777 22.16 16.05 2.57
C ASP A 777 21.34 16.30 1.30
N THR A 778 20.34 17.16 1.39
CA THR A 778 19.64 17.71 0.23
C THR A 778 20.38 18.95 -0.26
N TYR A 779 20.89 18.87 -1.49
CA TYR A 779 21.59 19.97 -2.14
C TYR A 779 20.69 20.61 -3.20
N THR A 780 20.58 21.94 -3.13
CA THR A 780 20.10 22.75 -4.26
C THR A 780 21.22 22.85 -5.29
N ILE A 781 20.89 22.58 -6.55
CA ILE A 781 21.83 22.63 -7.66
C ILE A 781 21.53 23.87 -8.50
N TRP A 782 22.56 24.67 -8.71
CA TRP A 782 22.55 25.82 -9.57
C TRP A 782 23.51 25.59 -10.74
N ALA A 783 23.16 26.14 -11.89
CA ALA A 783 23.96 26.17 -13.09
C ALA A 783 24.08 27.61 -13.57
N ARG A 784 25.30 28.02 -13.94
CA ARG A 784 25.52 29.28 -14.65
C ARG A 784 25.55 28.99 -16.14
N LEU A 785 24.56 29.52 -16.83
CA LEU A 785 24.29 29.18 -18.21
C LEU A 785 23.90 30.40 -19.05
N ARG A 786 23.94 30.22 -20.36
CA ARG A 786 23.57 31.22 -21.36
C ARG A 786 23.02 30.54 -22.61
N SER A 787 21.94 31.08 -23.16
CA SER A 787 21.39 30.68 -24.46
C SER A 787 21.74 31.74 -25.51
N PRO A 788 22.58 31.43 -26.52
CA PRO A 788 22.91 32.37 -27.59
C PRO A 788 21.76 32.62 -28.57
N SER A 789 20.79 31.71 -28.63
CA SER A 789 19.55 31.84 -29.40
C SER A 789 18.39 32.30 -28.56
N ASP A 790 17.38 32.85 -29.23
CA ASP A 790 16.03 33.11 -28.73
C ASP A 790 15.19 31.83 -28.53
N GLN A 791 15.59 30.71 -29.12
CA GLN A 791 14.95 29.41 -28.93
C GLN A 791 15.31 28.75 -27.59
N ALA A 792 14.35 28.03 -27.00
CA ALA A 792 14.50 27.33 -25.74
C ALA A 792 15.68 26.35 -25.74
N GLY A 793 16.50 26.43 -24.68
CA GLY A 793 17.68 25.61 -24.49
C GLY A 793 17.83 25.18 -23.05
N ALA A 794 18.07 23.88 -22.83
CA ALA A 794 18.11 23.31 -21.48
C ALA A 794 19.15 22.18 -21.33
N PHE A 795 19.66 22.07 -20.11
CA PHE A 795 20.42 20.89 -19.66
C PHE A 795 19.55 20.02 -18.74
N ALA A 796 19.81 18.72 -18.70
CA ALA A 796 19.20 17.80 -17.76
C ALA A 796 20.28 17.11 -16.91
N ILE A 797 19.96 16.84 -15.64
CA ILE A 797 20.84 16.08 -14.74
C ILE A 797 20.32 14.66 -14.56
N ALA A 798 21.22 13.68 -14.62
CA ALA A 798 20.92 12.32 -14.20
C ALA A 798 22.15 11.61 -13.60
N ALA A 799 21.90 10.57 -12.79
CA ALA A 799 22.95 9.69 -12.31
C ALA A 799 23.35 8.67 -13.40
N PRO A 800 24.58 8.14 -13.38
CA PRO A 800 24.96 7.04 -14.27
C PRO A 800 24.01 5.85 -14.16
N GLY A 801 23.44 5.40 -15.29
CA GLY A 801 22.54 4.24 -15.34
C GLY A 801 21.08 4.51 -14.99
N THR A 802 20.69 5.76 -14.69
CA THR A 802 19.28 6.16 -14.53
C THR A 802 18.70 6.67 -15.84
N GLN A 803 17.41 6.42 -16.09
CA GLN A 803 16.69 7.06 -17.20
C GLN A 803 16.50 8.56 -16.89
N ILE A 804 16.73 9.43 -17.86
CA ILE A 804 16.38 10.85 -17.75
C ILE A 804 14.86 10.93 -17.68
N SER A 805 14.33 11.39 -16.55
CA SER A 805 12.90 11.59 -16.39
C SER A 805 12.41 12.70 -17.33
N ARG A 806 11.16 12.62 -17.80
CA ARG A 806 10.48 13.76 -18.43
C ARG A 806 10.14 14.87 -17.43
N ASP A 807 10.37 14.59 -16.15
CA ASP A 807 10.13 15.47 -15.03
C ASP A 807 10.88 16.81 -15.18
N PRO A 808 10.16 17.94 -15.29
CA PRO A 808 10.73 19.28 -15.29
C PRO A 808 11.63 19.53 -14.07
N ALA A 809 11.40 18.81 -12.95
CA ALA A 809 12.20 18.90 -11.73
C ALA A 809 13.62 18.34 -11.85
N LEU A 810 14.07 17.87 -13.02
CA LEU A 810 15.47 17.50 -13.30
C LEU A 810 16.14 18.37 -14.37
N LEU A 811 15.49 19.48 -14.77
CA LEU A 811 16.03 20.42 -15.75
C LEU A 811 16.84 21.54 -15.09
N LEU A 812 17.99 21.81 -15.67
CA LEU A 812 18.83 22.97 -15.40
C LEU A 812 18.60 24.01 -16.49
N GLY A 813 17.86 25.07 -16.14
CA GLY A 813 17.55 26.18 -17.01
C GLY A 813 16.62 25.78 -18.15
N ASN A 814 15.40 26.30 -18.11
CA ASN A 814 14.56 26.41 -19.28
C ASN A 814 14.47 27.90 -19.59
N THR A 815 14.92 28.32 -20.77
CA THR A 815 14.82 29.72 -21.19
C THR A 815 13.76 29.82 -22.28
N ASP A 816 12.48 29.89 -21.91
CA ASP A 816 11.38 30.13 -22.86
C ASP A 816 11.33 31.58 -23.39
N GLY A 817 12.46 32.32 -23.38
CA GLY A 817 12.42 33.77 -23.57
C GLY A 817 13.75 34.50 -23.77
N GLY A 818 14.77 33.91 -24.40
CA GLY A 818 15.89 34.70 -24.92
C GLY A 818 16.77 35.42 -23.88
N VAL A 819 17.11 34.77 -22.76
CA VAL A 819 18.14 35.28 -21.84
C VAL A 819 19.53 35.13 -22.49
N THR A 820 19.91 36.16 -23.24
CA THR A 820 21.14 36.21 -24.04
C THR A 820 22.40 36.58 -23.24
N HIS A 821 22.29 36.76 -21.92
CA HIS A 821 23.41 36.99 -21.01
C HIS A 821 23.62 35.80 -20.07
N TRP A 822 24.83 35.69 -19.51
CA TRP A 822 25.13 34.67 -18.51
C TRP A 822 24.38 34.93 -17.22
N HIS A 823 23.70 33.90 -16.71
CA HIS A 823 22.89 33.99 -15.49
C HIS A 823 22.93 32.67 -14.71
N TRP A 824 22.53 32.74 -13.44
CA TRP A 824 22.38 31.56 -12.58
C TRP A 824 20.94 31.06 -12.60
N ALA A 825 20.75 29.75 -12.82
CA ALA A 825 19.45 29.08 -12.82
C ALA A 825 19.52 27.76 -12.04
N SER A 826 18.40 27.31 -11.46
CA SER A 826 18.33 26.05 -10.70
C SER A 826 17.38 25.05 -11.34
N GLN A 827 16.07 25.29 -11.34
CA GLN A 827 15.08 24.48 -12.05
C GLN A 827 14.58 25.23 -13.29
N GLY A 828 14.27 24.52 -14.38
CA GLY A 828 13.58 25.10 -15.55
C GLY A 828 12.06 25.16 -15.34
N SER A 829 11.46 26.34 -15.57
CA SER A 829 10.01 26.58 -15.61
C SER A 829 9.55 26.91 -17.04
N GLU A 830 8.26 26.79 -17.34
CA GLU A 830 7.68 27.07 -18.67
C GLU A 830 7.49 28.58 -18.97
N GLU A 831 7.85 29.48 -18.04
CA GLU A 831 7.70 30.93 -18.20
C GLU A 831 8.84 31.69 -17.51
N ASP A 832 9.15 32.92 -17.97
CA ASP A 832 10.21 33.84 -17.50
C ASP A 832 10.17 34.10 -15.97
N THR A 833 10.59 33.12 -15.18
CA THR A 833 10.54 33.19 -13.72
C THR A 833 11.88 33.71 -13.20
N PRO A 834 11.90 34.72 -12.30
CA PRO A 834 13.14 35.24 -11.75
C PRO A 834 14.00 34.13 -11.11
N PRO A 835 15.35 34.23 -11.17
CA PRO A 835 16.25 33.25 -10.55
C PRO A 835 15.86 32.94 -9.10
N GLY A 836 15.54 31.67 -8.81
CA GLY A 836 15.30 31.18 -7.44
C GLY A 836 13.84 30.95 -7.02
N SER A 837 12.90 31.09 -7.94
CA SER A 837 11.47 30.78 -7.77
C SER A 837 11.19 29.27 -7.59
N ASP A 838 11.81 28.42 -8.42
CA ASP A 838 11.84 26.96 -8.25
C ASP A 838 13.29 26.43 -8.17
N ARG A 839 13.52 25.43 -7.32
CA ARG A 839 14.86 24.96 -6.95
C ARG A 839 15.02 23.46 -7.22
N LEU A 840 15.95 23.12 -8.10
CA LEU A 840 16.38 21.74 -8.33
C LEU A 840 17.09 21.22 -7.08
N ARG A 841 16.44 20.32 -6.34
CA ARG A 841 16.96 19.76 -5.09
C ARG A 841 17.19 18.25 -5.23
N LEU A 842 18.43 17.83 -5.06
CA LEU A 842 18.81 16.41 -5.05
C LEU A 842 19.35 16.01 -3.68
N ARG A 843 18.90 14.86 -3.19
CA ARG A 843 19.52 14.23 -2.03
C ARG A 843 20.80 13.51 -2.46
N LEU A 844 21.94 13.98 -1.98
CA LEU A 844 23.26 13.43 -2.30
C LEU A 844 23.84 12.73 -1.08
N THR A 845 24.55 11.63 -1.32
CA THR A 845 25.20 10.85 -0.24
C THR A 845 26.67 11.28 -0.12
N ARG A 846 27.18 11.38 1.12
CA ARG A 846 28.58 11.66 1.40
C ARG A 846 29.49 10.69 0.61
N GLY A 847 30.54 11.25 0.02
CA GLY A 847 31.56 10.50 -0.71
C GLY A 847 31.69 10.95 -2.15
N ARG A 848 32.49 10.19 -2.92
CA ARG A 848 32.72 10.47 -4.34
C ARG A 848 31.54 9.97 -5.16
N MET A 849 31.05 10.80 -6.06
CA MET A 849 30.03 10.44 -7.04
C MET A 849 30.30 11.04 -8.41
N LEU A 850 29.63 10.50 -9.42
CA LEU A 850 29.61 11.03 -10.78
C LEU A 850 28.24 11.67 -11.03
N LEU A 851 28.25 12.93 -11.44
CA LEU A 851 27.07 13.67 -11.89
C LEU A 851 27.14 13.83 -13.40
N ARG A 852 26.08 13.45 -14.13
CA ARG A 852 26.02 13.64 -15.58
C ARG A 852 25.07 14.76 -15.94
N VAL A 853 25.53 15.64 -16.82
CA VAL A 853 24.76 16.73 -17.42
C VAL A 853 24.60 16.46 -18.90
N TYR A 854 23.36 16.48 -19.37
CA TYR A 854 22.97 16.18 -20.74
C TYR A 854 22.42 17.45 -21.38
N ALA A 855 22.83 17.76 -22.62
CA ALA A 855 22.10 18.75 -23.41
C ALA A 855 20.78 18.12 -23.86
N ARG A 856 19.65 18.69 -23.46
CA ARG A 856 18.31 18.11 -23.71
C ARG A 856 17.59 18.82 -24.85
N GLU A 857 17.64 20.15 -24.86
CA GLU A 857 16.92 20.98 -25.82
C GLU A 857 17.88 22.02 -26.37
N ALA A 858 17.99 22.11 -27.69
CA ALA A 858 18.85 23.09 -28.35
C ALA A 858 18.52 23.24 -29.85
N PRO A 859 18.72 24.45 -30.43
CA PRO A 859 18.37 24.78 -31.82
C PRO A 859 19.17 23.99 -32.89
N GLY A 860 20.45 23.65 -32.63
CA GLY A 860 21.13 22.62 -33.44
C GLY A 860 22.64 22.72 -33.68
N THR A 861 23.35 23.78 -33.26
CA THR A 861 24.82 23.89 -33.47
C THR A 861 25.55 24.45 -32.25
N ALA A 862 26.88 24.30 -32.18
CA ALA A 862 27.66 24.78 -31.03
C ALA A 862 27.59 26.32 -30.84
N GLU A 863 27.33 27.06 -31.92
CA GLU A 863 27.19 28.52 -31.91
C GLU A 863 25.88 28.95 -31.25
N THR A 864 24.81 28.18 -31.47
CA THR A 864 23.42 28.50 -31.11
C THR A 864 22.95 27.77 -29.85
N ASN A 865 23.56 26.65 -29.50
CA ASN A 865 23.18 25.81 -28.37
C ASN A 865 23.52 26.44 -27.01
N PRO A 866 22.80 26.06 -25.93
CA PRO A 866 23.03 26.58 -24.59
C PRO A 866 24.43 26.21 -24.09
N ARG A 867 24.98 27.11 -23.29
CA ARG A 867 26.35 27.09 -22.77
C ARG A 867 26.29 26.92 -21.26
N LEU A 868 27.16 26.07 -20.71
CA LEU A 868 27.29 25.87 -19.25
C LEU A 868 28.73 26.14 -18.84
N ASP A 869 28.96 27.04 -17.89
CA ASP A 869 30.30 27.36 -17.41
C ASP A 869 30.55 27.00 -15.93
N PHE A 870 29.52 26.98 -15.08
CA PHE A 870 29.63 26.52 -13.69
C PHE A 870 28.42 25.73 -13.19
N LEU A 871 28.68 24.83 -12.24
CA LEU A 871 27.68 24.28 -11.32
C LEU A 871 28.01 24.70 -9.89
N CYS A 872 26.98 25.00 -9.10
CA CYS A 872 27.07 25.27 -7.68
C CYS A 872 26.07 24.38 -6.92
N LEU A 873 26.56 23.56 -6.00
CA LEU A 873 25.75 22.68 -5.17
C LEU A 873 25.81 23.19 -3.73
N THR A 874 24.65 23.50 -3.15
CA THR A 874 24.56 24.02 -1.79
C THR A 874 23.54 23.26 -0.96
N ASN A 875 23.86 22.91 0.28
CA ASN A 875 22.86 22.41 1.23
C ASN A 875 22.17 23.54 2.02
N ASP A 876 22.52 24.80 1.74
CA ASP A 876 21.81 25.97 2.23
C ASP A 876 20.62 26.26 1.28
N PRO A 877 19.36 26.08 1.74
CA PRO A 877 18.18 26.24 0.91
C PRO A 877 17.88 27.69 0.55
N ASP A 878 18.54 28.67 1.17
CA ASP A 878 18.35 30.10 0.94
C ASP A 878 19.50 30.69 0.12
N TYR A 879 20.60 29.95 -0.05
CA TYR A 879 21.75 30.40 -0.82
C TYR A 879 21.46 30.47 -2.32
N THR A 880 21.72 31.64 -2.91
CA THR A 880 21.69 31.90 -4.35
C THR A 880 23.08 32.33 -4.79
N PRO A 881 23.74 31.62 -5.71
CA PRO A 881 25.08 31.97 -6.17
C PRO A 881 25.09 33.23 -7.03
N SER A 882 26.19 33.98 -6.96
CA SER A 882 26.47 35.14 -7.80
C SER A 882 27.86 35.04 -8.45
N ASP A 883 28.10 35.81 -9.50
CA ASP A 883 29.40 35.86 -10.17
C ASP A 883 30.53 36.35 -9.25
N ALA A 884 30.21 37.17 -8.25
CA ALA A 884 31.15 37.66 -7.25
C ALA A 884 31.66 36.55 -6.32
N ASP A 885 30.92 35.45 -6.18
CA ASP A 885 31.30 34.32 -5.32
C ASP A 885 32.37 33.41 -5.95
N VAL A 886 32.44 33.40 -7.29
CA VAL A 886 33.28 32.47 -8.07
C VAL A 886 34.79 32.62 -7.78
N PRO A 887 35.38 33.84 -7.76
CA PRO A 887 36.81 34.00 -7.46
C PRO A 887 37.19 33.51 -6.05
N GLN A 888 36.32 33.73 -5.06
CA GLN A 888 36.57 33.30 -3.68
C GLN A 888 36.48 31.78 -3.53
N ALA A 889 35.55 31.16 -4.26
CA ALA A 889 35.39 29.71 -4.32
C ALA A 889 36.61 29.01 -4.93
N LEU A 890 37.13 29.52 -6.04
CA LEU A 890 38.32 28.97 -6.71
C LEU A 890 39.58 29.06 -5.83
N ARG A 891 39.77 30.15 -5.09
CA ARG A 891 40.90 30.31 -4.14
C ARG A 891 40.85 29.31 -2.99
N LYS A 892 39.66 29.07 -2.40
CA LYS A 892 39.47 28.11 -1.29
C LYS A 892 39.75 26.67 -1.72
N ASP A 893 39.39 26.30 -2.95
CA ASP A 893 39.67 24.97 -3.52
C ASP A 893 41.17 24.77 -3.79
N GLN A 894 41.86 25.82 -4.25
CA GLN A 894 43.31 25.82 -4.45
C GLN A 894 44.07 25.69 -3.12
N ALA A 895 43.63 26.37 -2.06
CA ALA A 895 44.22 26.29 -0.71
C ALA A 895 43.99 24.92 -0.02
N LYS A 896 42.86 24.25 -0.29
CA LYS A 896 42.63 22.86 0.15
C LYS A 896 43.55 21.85 -0.56
N ARG A 897 43.95 22.13 -1.80
CA ARG A 897 44.89 21.28 -2.55
C ARG A 897 46.33 21.44 -2.09
N THR A 898 46.77 22.63 -1.75
CA THR A 898 48.14 22.87 -1.25
C THR A 898 48.38 22.37 0.17
N SER A 899 47.32 22.20 0.97
CA SER A 899 47.38 21.64 2.34
C SER A 899 47.32 20.10 2.40
N LEU A 900 47.00 19.43 1.28
CA LEU A 900 47.11 17.98 1.16
C LEU A 900 48.53 17.63 0.69
N ARG A 901 49.45 17.39 1.64
CA ARG A 901 50.73 16.72 1.34
C ARG A 901 50.43 15.42 0.57
N PRO A 902 51.17 15.09 -0.50
CA PRO A 902 51.06 13.78 -1.11
C PRO A 902 51.35 12.71 -0.04
N PRO A 903 50.59 11.61 0.02
CA PRO A 903 51.00 10.47 0.83
C PRO A 903 52.41 10.06 0.40
N ALA A 904 53.27 9.79 1.38
CA ALA A 904 54.62 9.30 1.12
C ALA A 904 54.56 8.11 0.16
N SER A 905 55.41 8.13 -0.87
CA SER A 905 55.52 7.05 -1.84
C SER A 905 55.65 5.70 -1.12
N PRO A 906 54.92 4.65 -1.56
CA PRO A 906 55.04 3.34 -0.94
C PRO A 906 56.49 2.86 -1.07
N SER A 907 57.07 2.43 0.05
CA SER A 907 58.39 1.80 0.08
C SER A 907 58.42 0.59 -0.86
N PRO A 908 59.54 0.30 -1.54
CA PRO A 908 59.63 -0.84 -2.43
C PRO A 908 59.41 -2.15 -1.65
N PRO A 909 58.80 -3.17 -2.26
CA PRO A 909 58.53 -4.44 -1.59
C PRO A 909 59.86 -5.08 -1.13
N ALA A 910 59.89 -5.47 0.14
CA ALA A 910 61.03 -6.16 0.74
C ALA A 910 61.34 -7.46 -0.06
N ARG A 911 62.61 -7.63 -0.43
CA ARG A 911 63.15 -8.85 -1.04
C ARG A 911 62.81 -10.05 -0.16
N ARG A 912 62.21 -11.09 -0.76
CA ARG A 912 62.09 -12.42 -0.15
C ARG A 912 63.48 -12.99 0.13
N VAL A 913 63.73 -13.35 1.38
CA VAL A 913 64.87 -14.19 1.80
C VAL A 913 64.44 -15.66 1.69
N PRO A 914 65.30 -16.59 1.22
CA PRO A 914 64.94 -17.99 0.99
C PRO A 914 64.87 -18.79 2.29
N SER A 915 63.93 -19.73 2.37
CA SER A 915 63.87 -20.76 3.42
C SER A 915 64.59 -22.02 2.96
N ASP A 916 65.71 -22.34 3.58
CA ASP A 916 66.41 -23.62 3.41
C ASP A 916 66.08 -24.61 4.55
N GLY A 917 65.90 -25.88 4.16
CA GLY A 917 66.01 -27.09 4.98
C GLY A 917 64.68 -27.58 5.60
N TYR A 918 64.21 -28.82 5.42
CA TYR A 918 64.93 -30.07 5.17
C TYR A 918 63.97 -31.21 4.71
N SER A 919 64.46 -32.02 3.75
CA SER A 919 64.26 -33.49 3.52
C SER A 919 62.85 -34.09 3.35
N ARG A 920 62.49 -34.64 2.16
CA ARG A 920 62.85 -35.95 1.53
C ARG A 920 61.98 -37.13 1.99
N ILE A 921 61.12 -37.66 1.10
CA ILE A 921 61.16 -39.02 0.48
C ILE A 921 59.79 -39.40 -0.12
N SER A 922 59.86 -39.85 -1.38
CA SER A 922 58.85 -40.43 -2.31
C SER A 922 58.53 -41.91 -1.96
N PRO A 923 57.68 -42.68 -2.68
CA PRO A 923 57.27 -42.60 -4.10
C PRO A 923 56.08 -41.68 -4.37
#